data_AF-A0A1I7JDD9-F1
#
_entry.id   AF-A0A1I7JDD9-F1
#
_cell.length_a   1.000
_cell.length_b   1.000
_cell.length_c   1.000
_cell.angle_alpha   90.00
_cell.angle_beta   90.00
_cell.angle_gamma   90.00
#
_symmetry.space_group_name_H-M   'P 1'
#
loop_
_entity.id
_entity.type
_entity.pdbx_description
1 polymer ?
#
loop_
_entity_poly.entity_id
_entity_poly.type
_entity_poly.pdbx_seq_one_letter_code
_entity_poly.pdbx_strand_id
1 'polypeptide(L)'
;MKRKVWMALCAAAGAVMAGSPAVWAPVAVYAQEPVLHLGDHGQAVADLQNALKAAGYYNGAVDGSFGPATLNAVKSFQKANGLTADGVVGPATWSALSSRKLQPMQILLNGQLISAPSGFAWQGTTYMPIWYLQQALTKLGIQSKWDGTYWNLQVPASMHADLSNIQIGTGAQVIEINGTPVKRVNGIASKDPAGGSITTYMPIWYLMGILDRLGIQHDWDGSHWNMTTHVSYYAYTSDGKVVGGPYSTLDAAKAAIAGIPGGVIKDGAGNVVFTQAGFAAYTAPNQDPVVVSTLDAAKQRVSGSSTGFVVDLATHKVVQFPQNYYYLNNNGSFVSTVYGWIGAAPPSFAKPGERYVAVDVNPGHSPHLAQFYLLSQSDGTYVGKLLGTYENPFRTVDLRFPAPSGVTAQAIDQWFADNNSPLQGLGDSFIRAQQRYGVDAAYLAAHAVLETGWGKSAIMQAKNNLFGYGAYDSDPAHAAGTFPSADYSIQFEAWFVRNVYLDSDGQFFYQWPTLDGMNEHYATDPAWSQKIATLMTDLTQSAQVPAGSFPQYVTGQSAPAPQSSDEPVFRMPGALGVVQANPYGGLPVWSDPSQGGSQMFPGNLKMGDSGNGVKLLQQALNRASGAGLQTDGVFGQLTQKALVAYQQAHGLPATGVCDIRTWQSLIPAPAQSIPQGTQVMVDQARMGMVGNLPTEWYHVTAGGVSGWVDSAYIALKNVYRVMSSGSSMINLYSAPSRSAQVLSKVHSGDWVVSLNPTPANGFIEVQFVDQSQPSASPVTAYVDASAAQLVAVPAPTGN
;
A
#
# COMPACT_ATOMS: atom_id res chain seq x y z
N MET A 1 15.45 -6.52 -12.56
CA MET A 1 14.67 -6.79 -11.33
C MET A 1 15.33 -6.08 -10.16
N LYS A 2 14.58 -5.64 -9.15
CA LYS A 2 15.20 -5.10 -7.93
C LYS A 2 15.75 -6.28 -7.12
N ARG A 3 17.06 -6.33 -6.86
CA ARG A 3 17.67 -7.30 -5.95
C ARG A 3 17.46 -6.80 -4.51
N LYS A 4 17.17 -7.70 -3.56
CA LYS A 4 16.92 -7.33 -2.13
C LYS A 4 18.06 -6.56 -1.47
N VAL A 5 19.24 -6.58 -2.09
CA VAL A 5 20.47 -5.95 -1.58
C VAL A 5 20.51 -4.43 -1.81
N TRP A 6 19.56 -3.82 -2.54
CA TRP A 6 19.66 -2.41 -2.95
C TRP A 6 18.39 -1.60 -2.68
N MET A 7 18.15 -1.19 -1.43
CA MET A 7 17.24 -0.06 -1.16
C MET A 7 17.39 0.53 0.25
N ALA A 8 17.76 1.81 0.32
CA ALA A 8 17.54 2.68 1.47
C ALA A 8 16.50 3.76 1.08
N LEU A 9 15.47 3.92 1.91
CA LEU A 9 14.24 4.72 1.73
C LEU A 9 14.32 6.06 2.48
N CYS A 10 13.61 7.09 2.00
CA CYS A 10 13.06 8.18 2.83
C CYS A 10 11.92 8.93 2.11
N ALA A 11 10.72 8.94 2.70
CA ALA A 11 9.63 9.87 2.38
C ALA A 11 8.84 10.22 3.65
N ALA A 12 8.58 11.50 3.90
CA ALA A 12 7.60 11.96 4.89
C ALA A 12 6.96 13.28 4.43
N ALA A 13 5.63 13.35 4.50
CA ALA A 13 4.79 14.51 4.22
C ALA A 13 4.00 14.89 5.49
N GLY A 14 3.73 16.19 5.68
CA GLY A 14 2.99 16.74 6.82
C GLY A 14 1.52 17.10 6.52
N ALA A 15 0.78 17.54 7.55
CA ALA A 15 -0.46 18.32 7.42
C ALA A 15 -0.84 19.03 8.75
N VAL A 16 -1.48 20.20 8.62
CA VAL A 16 -1.92 21.15 9.67
C VAL A 16 -3.46 21.16 9.74
N MET A 17 -4.07 21.44 10.91
CA MET A 17 -5.53 21.62 11.09
C MET A 17 -5.87 22.96 11.78
N ALA A 18 -6.99 23.58 11.37
CA ALA A 18 -7.50 24.89 11.78
C ALA A 18 -8.72 24.80 12.74
N GLY A 19 -9.00 25.88 13.49
CA GLY A 19 -10.03 25.98 14.55
C GLY A 19 -11.33 26.75 14.22
N SER A 20 -12.18 26.94 15.23
CA SER A 20 -13.54 27.54 15.17
C SER A 20 -13.78 28.65 16.23
N PRO A 21 -14.73 29.60 16.04
CA PRO A 21 -15.22 30.47 17.13
C PRO A 21 -16.76 30.43 17.36
N ALA A 22 -17.19 30.96 18.52
CA ALA A 22 -18.57 31.05 19.02
C ALA A 22 -19.00 32.53 19.29
N VAL A 23 -20.32 32.81 19.42
CA VAL A 23 -20.87 34.15 19.78
C VAL A 23 -22.13 34.07 20.69
N TRP A 24 -22.29 35.04 21.62
CA TRP A 24 -23.35 35.23 22.65
C TRP A 24 -24.43 36.30 22.28
N ALA A 25 -25.57 36.34 23.01
CA ALA A 25 -26.52 37.47 23.01
C ALA A 25 -27.15 37.76 24.41
N PRO A 26 -27.63 39.01 24.71
CA PRO A 26 -27.89 39.55 26.06
C PRO A 26 -29.37 39.60 26.52
N VAL A 27 -29.61 39.88 27.82
CA VAL A 27 -30.92 39.83 28.55
C VAL A 27 -31.40 41.23 29.01
N ALA A 28 -32.74 41.45 29.05
CA ALA A 28 -33.43 42.60 29.63
C ALA A 28 -34.24 42.23 30.91
N VAL A 29 -34.45 43.19 31.82
CA VAL A 29 -34.95 43.04 33.21
C VAL A 29 -36.38 43.62 33.40
N TYR A 30 -37.23 43.01 34.25
CA TYR A 30 -38.53 43.55 34.73
C TYR A 30 -38.69 43.50 36.27
N ALA A 31 -39.58 44.35 36.80
CA ALA A 31 -39.82 44.74 38.20
C ALA A 31 -40.51 43.68 39.10
N GLN A 32 -40.30 43.74 40.43
CA GLN A 32 -40.86 42.81 41.45
C GLN A 32 -42.16 43.32 42.10
N GLU A 33 -43.09 42.39 42.40
CA GLU A 33 -44.32 42.59 43.20
C GLU A 33 -44.05 43.08 44.63
N PRO A 34 -44.94 43.90 45.24
CA PRO A 34 -44.73 44.49 46.57
C PRO A 34 -44.91 43.50 47.72
N VAL A 35 -44.28 43.80 48.86
CA VAL A 35 -44.48 43.09 50.13
C VAL A 35 -45.74 43.64 50.79
N LEU A 36 -46.67 42.75 51.19
CA LEU A 36 -47.92 43.14 51.86
C LEU A 36 -48.04 42.55 53.27
N HIS A 37 -48.66 43.27 54.20
CA HIS A 37 -48.89 42.86 55.59
C HIS A 37 -50.20 43.42 56.17
N LEU A 38 -50.57 42.94 57.37
CA LEU A 38 -51.78 43.40 58.08
C LEU A 38 -51.80 44.93 58.20
N GLY A 39 -52.90 45.53 57.77
CA GLY A 39 -53.09 46.99 57.75
C GLY A 39 -52.88 47.63 56.39
N ASP A 40 -52.38 46.92 55.38
CA ASP A 40 -52.24 47.45 54.03
C ASP A 40 -53.57 47.52 53.29
N HIS A 41 -53.68 48.47 52.35
CA HIS A 41 -54.87 48.67 51.54
C HIS A 41 -54.50 48.99 50.07
N GLY A 42 -55.36 48.62 49.12
CA GLY A 42 -55.22 48.97 47.70
C GLY A 42 -55.26 47.76 46.74
N GLN A 43 -54.96 47.99 45.45
CA GLN A 43 -55.12 47.00 44.39
C GLN A 43 -54.30 45.71 44.63
N ALA A 44 -53.05 45.84 45.09
CA ALA A 44 -52.20 44.68 45.38
C ALA A 44 -52.79 43.77 46.48
N VAL A 45 -53.51 44.34 47.46
CA VAL A 45 -54.21 43.57 48.49
C VAL A 45 -55.46 42.90 47.92
N ALA A 46 -56.17 43.54 47.00
CA ALA A 46 -57.28 42.92 46.29
C ALA A 46 -56.82 41.72 45.42
N ASP A 47 -55.68 41.86 44.75
CA ASP A 47 -55.08 40.79 43.94
C ASP A 47 -54.62 39.61 44.81
N LEU A 48 -54.05 39.90 45.99
CA LEU A 48 -53.74 38.90 47.01
C LEU A 48 -55.00 38.14 47.48
N GLN A 49 -56.06 38.87 47.83
CA GLN A 49 -57.32 38.27 48.28
C GLN A 49 -57.93 37.39 47.18
N ASN A 50 -57.88 37.83 45.92
CA ASN A 50 -58.29 37.02 44.76
C ASN A 50 -57.46 35.74 44.61
N ALA A 51 -56.13 35.84 44.73
CA ALA A 51 -55.24 34.70 44.61
C ALA A 51 -55.46 33.69 45.75
N LEU A 52 -55.62 34.15 46.99
CA LEU A 52 -55.93 33.30 48.15
C LEU A 52 -57.31 32.65 48.03
N LYS A 53 -58.29 33.36 47.46
CA LYS A 53 -59.63 32.84 47.19
C LYS A 53 -59.60 31.76 46.12
N ALA A 54 -58.86 31.97 45.04
CA ALA A 54 -58.63 30.96 44.00
C ALA A 54 -57.89 29.73 44.53
N ALA A 55 -56.96 29.92 45.47
CA ALA A 55 -56.26 28.83 46.15
C ALA A 55 -57.12 28.13 47.22
N GLY A 56 -58.32 28.63 47.53
CA GLY A 56 -59.25 28.03 48.49
C GLY A 56 -59.00 28.40 49.96
N TYR A 57 -58.17 29.40 50.24
CA TYR A 57 -57.79 29.82 51.60
C TYR A 57 -58.51 31.07 52.09
N TYR A 58 -59.21 31.80 51.22
CA TYR A 58 -59.94 33.03 51.57
C TYR A 58 -61.39 33.01 51.08
N ASN A 59 -62.34 33.12 52.01
CA ASN A 59 -63.78 33.06 51.71
C ASN A 59 -64.50 34.43 51.89
N GLY A 60 -63.76 35.48 52.24
CA GLY A 60 -64.28 36.84 52.42
C GLY A 60 -64.59 37.57 51.11
N ALA A 61 -65.14 38.78 51.23
CA ALA A 61 -65.25 39.73 50.12
C ALA A 61 -63.87 40.30 49.78
N VAL A 62 -63.62 40.57 48.49
CA VAL A 62 -62.37 41.21 48.05
C VAL A 62 -62.56 42.71 48.15
N ASP A 63 -62.15 43.27 49.28
CA ASP A 63 -62.36 44.67 49.64
C ASP A 63 -61.07 45.51 49.54
N GLY A 64 -59.97 44.88 49.10
CA GLY A 64 -58.68 45.54 48.98
C GLY A 64 -58.08 45.96 50.33
N SER A 65 -58.56 45.39 51.44
CA SER A 65 -58.09 45.69 52.79
C SER A 65 -57.49 44.46 53.48
N PHE A 66 -56.25 44.59 53.93
CA PHE A 66 -55.52 43.50 54.58
C PHE A 66 -55.88 43.48 56.07
N GLY A 67 -57.11 43.04 56.36
CA GLY A 67 -57.62 42.86 57.71
C GLY A 67 -57.37 41.46 58.29
N PRO A 68 -57.88 41.16 59.51
CA PRO A 68 -57.66 39.89 60.20
C PRO A 68 -58.06 38.64 59.41
N ALA A 69 -59.10 38.72 58.58
CA ALA A 69 -59.53 37.62 57.72
C ALA A 69 -58.50 37.31 56.61
N THR A 70 -57.94 38.34 55.98
CA THR A 70 -56.90 38.21 54.96
C THR A 70 -55.61 37.66 55.59
N LEU A 71 -55.25 38.13 56.79
CA LEU A 71 -54.11 37.62 57.55
C LEU A 71 -54.24 36.13 57.88
N ASN A 72 -55.41 35.68 58.34
CA ASN A 72 -55.65 34.27 58.64
C ASN A 72 -55.55 33.39 57.38
N ALA A 73 -56.05 33.88 56.24
CA ALA A 73 -55.92 33.19 54.96
C ALA A 73 -54.46 33.10 54.49
N VAL A 74 -53.69 34.19 54.58
CA VAL A 74 -52.26 34.20 54.25
C VAL A 74 -51.48 33.21 55.12
N LYS A 75 -51.66 33.24 56.44
CA LYS A 75 -50.96 32.31 57.35
C LYS A 75 -51.33 30.86 57.10
N SER A 76 -52.60 30.59 56.79
CA SER A 76 -53.08 29.24 56.45
C SER A 76 -52.47 28.75 55.14
N PHE A 77 -52.43 29.61 54.12
CA PHE A 77 -51.81 29.32 52.84
C PHE A 77 -50.30 29.08 52.98
N GLN A 78 -49.59 29.97 53.68
CA GLN A 78 -48.16 29.85 53.94
C GLN A 78 -47.84 28.52 54.64
N LYS A 79 -48.56 28.20 55.72
CA LYS A 79 -48.38 26.94 56.46
C LYS A 79 -48.61 25.71 55.59
N ALA A 80 -49.65 25.72 54.76
CA ALA A 80 -49.98 24.60 53.87
C ALA A 80 -48.95 24.40 52.75
N ASN A 81 -48.25 25.47 52.34
CA ASN A 81 -47.26 25.45 51.28
C ASN A 81 -45.81 25.43 51.82
N GLY A 82 -45.62 25.10 53.10
CA GLY A 82 -44.29 24.95 53.70
C GLY A 82 -43.50 26.26 53.87
N LEU A 83 -44.17 27.40 53.82
CA LEU A 83 -43.59 28.73 54.05
C LEU A 83 -43.71 29.11 55.54
N THR A 84 -42.87 30.03 56.00
CA THR A 84 -43.02 30.64 57.32
C THR A 84 -44.37 31.35 57.41
N ALA A 85 -45.24 30.93 58.33
CA ALA A 85 -46.59 31.49 58.51
C ALA A 85 -46.58 32.80 59.31
N ASP A 86 -45.76 33.77 58.87
CA ASP A 86 -45.59 35.09 59.49
C ASP A 86 -46.76 36.04 59.17
N GLY A 87 -47.54 35.75 58.13
CA GLY A 87 -48.65 36.59 57.68
C GLY A 87 -48.22 37.75 56.78
N VAL A 88 -46.97 37.75 56.31
CA VAL A 88 -46.41 38.74 55.39
C VAL A 88 -46.29 38.14 53.98
N VAL A 89 -46.84 38.81 52.98
CA VAL A 89 -46.84 38.36 51.58
C VAL A 89 -45.65 38.99 50.86
N GLY A 90 -44.51 38.31 50.93
CA GLY A 90 -43.34 38.62 50.12
C GLY A 90 -43.24 37.77 48.84
N PRO A 91 -42.15 37.89 48.06
CA PRO A 91 -41.96 37.20 46.78
C PRO A 91 -42.15 35.67 46.84
N ALA A 92 -41.79 35.02 47.94
CA ALA A 92 -41.99 33.59 48.13
C ALA A 92 -43.48 33.21 48.23
N THR A 93 -44.27 34.01 48.94
CA THR A 93 -45.72 33.83 49.06
C THR A 93 -46.42 34.10 47.73
N TRP A 94 -46.00 35.14 46.99
CA TRP A 94 -46.50 35.44 45.64
C TRP A 94 -46.18 34.34 44.63
N SER A 95 -44.97 33.79 44.67
CA SER A 95 -44.55 32.67 43.82
C SER A 95 -45.39 31.41 44.10
N ALA A 96 -45.64 31.10 45.38
CA ALA A 96 -46.48 29.97 45.74
C ALA A 96 -47.94 30.15 45.27
N LEU A 97 -48.50 31.36 45.41
CA LEU A 97 -49.88 31.68 44.99
C LEU A 97 -50.08 31.62 43.46
N SER A 98 -49.02 31.83 42.68
CA SER A 98 -49.06 31.85 41.21
C SER A 98 -48.69 30.51 40.56
N SER A 99 -48.43 29.45 41.33
CA SER A 99 -47.87 28.20 40.82
C SER A 99 -48.86 27.35 40.01
N ARG A 100 -48.79 27.46 38.69
CA ARG A 100 -49.26 26.43 37.75
C ARG A 100 -48.20 25.34 37.67
N LYS A 101 -48.51 24.14 38.16
CA LYS A 101 -47.52 23.04 38.23
C LYS A 101 -47.16 22.55 36.82
N LEU A 102 -45.92 22.82 36.40
CA LEU A 102 -45.35 22.31 35.16
C LEU A 102 -45.11 20.80 35.25
N GLN A 103 -45.40 20.10 34.16
CA GLN A 103 -45.32 18.65 33.98
C GLN A 103 -44.58 18.37 32.66
N PRO A 104 -43.71 17.34 32.61
CA PRO A 104 -43.06 16.95 31.37
C PRO A 104 -44.09 16.37 30.40
N MET A 105 -44.01 16.80 29.14
CA MET A 105 -44.81 16.31 28.03
C MET A 105 -43.89 15.71 26.96
N GLN A 106 -44.44 14.92 26.05
CA GLN A 106 -43.75 14.43 24.86
C GLN A 106 -44.59 14.69 23.62
N ILE A 107 -43.95 15.11 22.55
CA ILE A 107 -44.56 15.25 21.23
C ILE A 107 -43.92 14.21 20.32
N LEU A 108 -44.72 13.34 19.73
CA LEU A 108 -44.28 12.23 18.88
C LEU A 108 -44.89 12.35 17.48
N LEU A 109 -44.13 11.95 16.46
CA LEU A 109 -44.58 11.82 15.08
C LEU A 109 -44.20 10.43 14.58
N ASN A 110 -45.19 9.64 14.12
CA ASN A 110 -45.01 8.25 13.68
C ASN A 110 -44.26 7.38 14.72
N GLY A 111 -44.53 7.60 16.01
CA GLY A 111 -43.85 6.90 17.12
C GLY A 111 -42.44 7.40 17.46
N GLN A 112 -41.90 8.38 16.72
CA GLN A 112 -40.60 8.99 17.02
C GLN A 112 -40.78 10.25 17.86
N LEU A 113 -40.03 10.38 18.96
CA LEU A 113 -39.99 11.58 19.79
C LEU A 113 -39.47 12.79 18.98
N ILE A 114 -40.28 13.84 18.89
CA ILE A 114 -39.94 15.12 18.26
C ILE A 114 -39.41 16.12 19.28
N SER A 115 -40.09 16.25 20.42
CA SER A 115 -39.66 17.14 21.51
C SER A 115 -40.32 16.77 22.84
N ALA A 116 -39.77 17.26 23.94
CA ALA A 116 -40.27 17.00 25.29
C ALA A 116 -40.43 18.29 26.12
N PRO A 117 -41.46 19.13 25.84
CA PRO A 117 -41.64 20.39 26.55
C PRO A 117 -42.19 20.20 27.97
N SER A 118 -42.06 21.24 28.80
CA SER A 118 -42.82 21.32 30.06
C SER A 118 -44.12 22.08 29.81
N GLY A 119 -45.27 21.50 30.16
CA GLY A 119 -46.60 22.09 30.03
C GLY A 119 -47.38 22.06 31.34
N PHE A 120 -48.55 22.67 31.40
CA PHE A 120 -49.41 22.61 32.60
C PHE A 120 -50.89 22.53 32.21
N ALA A 121 -51.69 21.84 33.03
CA ALA A 121 -53.14 21.80 32.87
C ALA A 121 -53.79 23.00 33.56
N TRP A 122 -54.66 23.73 32.84
CA TRP A 122 -55.41 24.85 33.40
C TRP A 122 -56.74 25.02 32.66
N GLN A 123 -57.83 25.25 33.40
CA GLN A 123 -59.20 25.41 32.84
C GLN A 123 -59.60 24.31 31.82
N GLY A 124 -59.31 23.04 32.13
CA GLY A 124 -59.76 21.90 31.33
C GLY A 124 -58.95 21.62 30.05
N THR A 125 -57.83 22.31 29.80
CA THR A 125 -56.90 22.01 28.71
C THR A 125 -55.45 22.06 29.18
N THR A 126 -54.56 21.39 28.46
CA THR A 126 -53.12 21.51 28.65
C THR A 126 -52.57 22.68 27.83
N TYR A 127 -51.71 23.46 28.45
CA TYR A 127 -50.97 24.56 27.85
C TYR A 127 -49.52 24.14 27.61
N MET A 128 -49.04 24.31 26.37
CA MET A 128 -47.67 23.97 25.97
C MET A 128 -46.96 25.17 25.33
N PRO A 129 -45.65 25.33 25.49
CA PRO A 129 -44.92 26.46 24.94
C PRO A 129 -44.95 26.44 23.40
N ILE A 130 -45.33 27.57 22.80
CA ILE A 130 -45.61 27.66 21.36
C ILE A 130 -44.43 27.21 20.49
N TRP A 131 -43.19 27.48 20.90
CA TRP A 131 -42.00 27.12 20.14
C TRP A 131 -41.93 25.61 19.81
N TYR A 132 -42.24 24.74 20.76
CA TYR A 132 -42.22 23.28 20.54
C TYR A 132 -43.37 22.83 19.64
N LEU A 133 -44.52 23.51 19.72
CA LEU A 133 -45.64 23.30 18.81
C LEU A 133 -45.27 23.70 17.37
N GLN A 134 -44.54 24.82 17.19
CA GLN A 134 -44.05 25.23 15.86
C GLN A 134 -43.07 24.21 15.26
N GLN A 135 -42.17 23.63 16.07
CA GLN A 135 -41.27 22.57 15.62
C GLN A 135 -42.04 21.32 15.18
N ALA A 136 -43.05 20.92 15.95
CA ALA A 136 -43.92 19.80 15.62
C ALA A 136 -44.66 20.01 14.29
N LEU A 137 -45.25 21.19 14.09
CA LEU A 137 -45.92 21.57 12.84
C LEU A 137 -44.97 21.62 11.64
N THR A 138 -43.72 22.07 11.87
CA THR A 138 -42.68 22.08 10.81
C THR A 138 -42.37 20.66 10.33
N LYS A 139 -42.36 19.65 11.21
CA LYS A 139 -42.17 18.23 10.84
C LYS A 139 -43.32 17.66 10.03
N LEU A 140 -44.51 18.26 10.12
CA LEU A 140 -45.66 17.96 9.27
C LEU A 140 -45.67 18.74 7.94
N GLY A 141 -44.66 19.59 7.69
CA GLY A 141 -44.58 20.43 6.50
C GLY A 141 -45.41 21.72 6.58
N ILE A 142 -45.93 22.07 7.75
CA ILE A 142 -46.72 23.30 7.97
C ILE A 142 -45.77 24.39 8.47
N GLN A 143 -45.68 25.50 7.73
CA GLN A 143 -44.87 26.64 8.17
C GLN A 143 -45.65 27.45 9.20
N SER A 144 -44.99 27.85 10.28
CA SER A 144 -45.68 28.39 11.45
C SER A 144 -44.98 29.63 12.00
N LYS A 145 -45.66 30.78 11.96
CA LYS A 145 -45.13 32.08 12.43
C LYS A 145 -45.97 32.63 13.58
N TRP A 146 -45.29 33.08 14.64
CA TRP A 146 -45.88 33.71 15.82
C TRP A 146 -45.36 35.14 15.98
N ASP A 147 -46.24 36.10 16.22
CA ASP A 147 -45.86 37.52 16.42
C ASP A 147 -46.27 38.12 17.77
N GLY A 148 -46.87 37.32 18.67
CA GLY A 148 -47.39 37.77 19.95
C GLY A 148 -48.92 37.93 19.99
N THR A 149 -49.56 38.11 18.83
CA THR A 149 -51.02 38.25 18.68
C THR A 149 -51.60 37.24 17.69
N TYR A 150 -50.94 37.05 16.55
CA TYR A 150 -51.33 36.13 15.48
C TYR A 150 -50.38 34.94 15.40
N TRP A 151 -50.98 33.75 15.33
CA TRP A 151 -50.32 32.51 15.01
C TRP A 151 -50.72 32.07 13.61
N ASN A 152 -49.88 32.40 12.64
CA ASN A 152 -50.12 32.15 11.23
C ASN A 152 -49.56 30.78 10.82
N LEU A 153 -50.43 29.91 10.32
CA LEU A 153 -50.11 28.58 9.82
C LEU A 153 -50.24 28.57 8.29
N GLN A 154 -49.12 28.42 7.61
CA GLN A 154 -49.05 28.27 6.17
C GLN A 154 -49.06 26.78 5.82
N VAL A 155 -50.20 26.31 5.33
CA VAL A 155 -50.47 24.90 5.00
C VAL A 155 -50.22 24.68 3.51
N PRO A 156 -49.39 23.68 3.11
CA PRO A 156 -49.08 23.44 1.71
C PRO A 156 -50.30 22.94 0.92
N ALA A 157 -50.34 23.23 -0.38
CA ALA A 157 -51.46 22.84 -1.26
C ALA A 157 -51.70 21.31 -1.33
N SER A 158 -50.71 20.49 -0.96
CA SER A 158 -50.83 19.04 -0.87
C SER A 158 -51.67 18.56 0.33
N MET A 159 -52.03 19.45 1.25
CA MET A 159 -52.82 19.15 2.44
C MET A 159 -54.17 19.85 2.34
N HIS A 160 -55.26 19.09 2.44
CA HIS A 160 -56.61 19.63 2.37
C HIS A 160 -57.00 20.25 3.72
N ALA A 161 -57.35 21.54 3.73
CA ALA A 161 -57.83 22.24 4.92
C ALA A 161 -59.34 22.50 4.84
N ASP A 162 -60.13 21.91 5.74
CA ASP A 162 -61.56 22.21 5.86
C ASP A 162 -61.79 23.54 6.60
N LEU A 163 -62.07 24.58 5.82
CA LEU A 163 -62.37 25.94 6.30
C LEU A 163 -63.87 26.25 6.37
N SER A 164 -64.74 25.24 6.27
CA SER A 164 -66.18 25.42 6.45
C SER A 164 -66.56 25.53 7.94
N ASN A 165 -67.69 26.18 8.24
CA ASN A 165 -68.32 26.24 9.57
C ASN A 165 -67.39 26.71 10.71
N ILE A 166 -66.55 27.71 10.44
CA ILE A 166 -65.58 28.21 11.42
C ILE A 166 -66.30 28.96 12.55
N GLN A 167 -66.07 28.51 13.79
CA GLN A 167 -66.50 29.18 15.01
C GLN A 167 -65.27 29.79 15.71
N ILE A 168 -64.97 31.05 15.35
CA ILE A 168 -63.74 31.75 15.76
C ILE A 168 -63.65 31.85 17.28
N GLY A 169 -64.76 32.07 17.99
CA GLY A 169 -64.78 32.18 19.46
C GLY A 169 -64.18 33.49 19.99
N THR A 170 -63.91 33.55 21.30
CA THR A 170 -63.36 34.72 22.00
C THR A 170 -61.92 34.46 22.45
N GLY A 171 -61.11 35.51 22.55
CA GLY A 171 -59.72 35.41 22.97
C GLY A 171 -58.84 36.53 22.41
N ALA A 172 -57.73 36.78 23.11
CA ALA A 172 -56.79 37.85 22.79
C ALA A 172 -55.90 37.53 21.57
N GLN A 173 -55.63 36.25 21.30
CA GLN A 173 -54.74 35.80 20.23
C GLN A 173 -55.51 35.05 19.16
N VAL A 174 -55.06 35.10 17.91
CA VAL A 174 -55.76 34.55 16.75
C VAL A 174 -54.89 33.49 16.06
N ILE A 175 -55.45 32.33 15.78
CA ILE A 175 -54.82 31.30 14.93
C ILE A 175 -55.42 31.40 13.53
N GLU A 176 -54.56 31.43 12.52
CA GLU A 176 -54.93 31.57 11.12
C GLU A 176 -54.38 30.42 10.29
N ILE A 177 -55.15 29.97 9.30
CA ILE A 177 -54.68 29.03 8.27
C ILE A 177 -54.68 29.77 6.94
N ASN A 178 -53.50 29.89 6.30
CA ASN A 178 -53.31 30.57 5.03
C ASN A 178 -53.96 31.97 4.98
N GLY A 179 -53.86 32.72 6.09
CA GLY A 179 -54.42 34.07 6.24
C GLY A 179 -55.91 34.13 6.59
N THR A 180 -56.59 32.99 6.74
CA THR A 180 -57.99 32.94 7.22
C THR A 180 -58.03 32.67 8.73
N PRO A 181 -58.62 33.55 9.57
CA PRO A 181 -58.79 33.30 10.99
C PRO A 181 -59.69 32.09 11.27
N VAL A 182 -59.17 31.10 12.01
CA VAL A 182 -59.89 29.86 12.32
C VAL A 182 -60.24 29.73 13.79
N LYS A 183 -59.48 30.36 14.69
CA LYS A 183 -59.74 30.29 16.14
C LYS A 183 -59.15 31.47 16.91
N ARG A 184 -59.83 31.92 17.96
CA ARG A 184 -59.29 32.80 19.00
C ARG A 184 -58.98 32.01 20.27
N VAL A 185 -57.84 32.29 20.88
CA VAL A 185 -57.34 31.63 22.09
C VAL A 185 -56.74 32.66 23.06
N ASN A 186 -56.65 32.27 24.33
CA ASN A 186 -55.93 33.02 25.36
C ASN A 186 -54.69 32.23 25.78
N GLY A 187 -53.58 32.41 25.07
CA GLY A 187 -52.29 31.89 25.49
C GLY A 187 -51.73 32.67 26.67
N ILE A 188 -50.85 32.04 27.43
CA ILE A 188 -50.30 32.62 28.66
C ILE A 188 -48.79 32.81 28.50
N ALA A 189 -48.32 34.04 28.68
CA ALA A 189 -46.90 34.32 28.80
C ALA A 189 -46.36 33.76 30.13
N SER A 190 -45.40 32.83 30.05
CA SER A 190 -44.70 32.28 31.22
C SER A 190 -43.30 31.83 30.84
N LYS A 191 -42.43 31.62 31.81
CA LYS A 191 -41.05 31.17 31.58
C LYS A 191 -41.04 29.71 31.13
N ASP A 192 -40.30 29.40 30.07
CA ASP A 192 -39.99 28.00 29.71
C ASP A 192 -38.79 27.51 30.52
N PRO A 193 -38.92 26.43 31.33
CA PRO A 193 -37.80 25.87 32.08
C PRO A 193 -36.63 25.40 31.19
N ALA A 194 -36.91 24.96 29.97
CA ALA A 194 -35.89 24.42 29.07
C ALA A 194 -35.15 25.53 28.30
N GLY A 195 -35.83 26.61 27.90
CA GLY A 195 -35.24 27.74 27.17
C GLY A 195 -34.87 28.97 28.02
N GLY A 196 -35.26 29.01 29.30
CA GLY A 196 -34.99 30.11 30.24
C GLY A 196 -35.66 31.46 29.90
N SER A 197 -36.29 31.58 28.73
CA SER A 197 -36.94 32.78 28.22
C SER A 197 -38.45 32.74 28.45
N ILE A 198 -39.10 33.91 28.52
CA ILE A 198 -40.55 34.01 28.52
C ILE A 198 -41.06 33.59 27.14
N THR A 199 -42.03 32.69 27.12
CA THR A 199 -42.70 32.25 25.90
C THR A 199 -44.20 32.18 26.12
N THR A 200 -44.97 32.20 25.03
CA THR A 200 -46.42 32.05 25.10
C THR A 200 -46.77 30.57 25.14
N TYR A 201 -47.43 30.13 26.20
CA TYR A 201 -48.01 28.80 26.30
C TYR A 201 -49.39 28.80 25.65
N MET A 202 -49.59 27.91 24.68
CA MET A 202 -50.82 27.77 23.91
C MET A 202 -51.61 26.53 24.35
N PRO A 203 -52.94 26.62 24.41
CA PRO A 203 -53.79 25.48 24.74
C PRO A 203 -53.80 24.44 23.59
N ILE A 204 -53.29 23.23 23.86
CA ILE A 204 -53.14 22.16 22.85
C ILE A 204 -54.48 21.74 22.24
N TRP A 205 -55.56 21.77 23.02
CA TRP A 205 -56.88 21.34 22.57
C TRP A 205 -57.34 22.03 21.27
N TYR A 206 -57.00 23.32 21.11
CA TYR A 206 -57.36 24.05 19.89
C TYR A 206 -56.46 23.71 18.70
N LEU A 207 -55.19 23.36 18.96
CA LEU A 207 -54.28 22.89 17.92
C LEU A 207 -54.68 21.50 17.41
N MET A 208 -55.16 20.63 18.29
CA MET A 208 -55.76 19.34 17.93
C MET A 208 -56.94 19.54 16.97
N GLY A 209 -57.89 20.39 17.32
CA GLY A 209 -59.01 20.72 16.42
C GLY A 209 -58.60 21.37 15.09
N ILE A 210 -57.40 21.97 15.00
CA ILE A 210 -56.82 22.42 13.73
C ILE A 210 -56.27 21.25 12.93
N LEU A 211 -55.56 20.31 13.56
CA LEU A 211 -55.05 19.11 12.89
C LEU A 211 -56.18 18.22 12.35
N ASP A 212 -57.30 18.12 13.06
CA ASP A 212 -58.52 17.45 12.58
C ASP A 212 -59.00 18.04 11.24
N ARG A 213 -58.99 19.38 11.12
CA ARG A 213 -59.36 20.09 9.88
C ARG A 213 -58.37 19.88 8.74
N LEU A 214 -57.16 19.43 9.05
CA LEU A 214 -56.10 19.10 8.10
C LEU A 214 -56.05 17.60 7.77
N GLY A 215 -56.93 16.78 8.36
CA GLY A 215 -56.97 15.33 8.17
C GLY A 215 -55.78 14.60 8.79
N ILE A 216 -55.08 15.21 9.76
CA ILE A 216 -53.92 14.61 10.43
C ILE A 216 -54.41 13.86 11.66
N GLN A 217 -54.16 12.54 11.71
CA GLN A 217 -54.50 11.74 12.87
C GLN A 217 -53.61 12.11 14.06
N HIS A 218 -54.23 12.37 15.20
CA HIS A 218 -53.53 12.62 16.44
C HIS A 218 -54.27 12.06 17.66
N ASP A 219 -53.54 11.87 18.76
CA ASP A 219 -54.07 11.49 20.06
C ASP A 219 -53.33 12.22 21.19
N TRP A 220 -54.04 12.53 22.27
CA TRP A 220 -53.48 13.20 23.47
C TRP A 220 -53.94 12.47 24.73
N ASP A 221 -53.00 11.89 25.47
CA ASP A 221 -53.27 11.09 26.67
C ASP A 221 -53.13 11.87 28.00
N GLY A 222 -52.77 13.15 27.92
CA GLY A 222 -52.47 14.01 29.08
C GLY A 222 -50.98 14.31 29.28
N SER A 223 -50.08 13.52 28.69
CA SER A 223 -48.63 13.75 28.72
C SER A 223 -47.91 13.48 27.39
N HIS A 224 -48.48 12.72 26.47
CA HIS A 224 -47.97 12.42 25.14
C HIS A 224 -48.93 12.90 24.07
N TRP A 225 -48.42 13.71 23.14
CA TRP A 225 -49.12 14.10 21.92
C TRP A 225 -48.58 13.29 20.75
N ASN A 226 -49.35 12.31 20.29
CA ASN A 226 -48.98 11.43 19.19
C ASN A 226 -49.62 11.94 17.90
N MET A 227 -48.82 12.14 16.85
CA MET A 227 -49.29 12.47 15.49
C MET A 227 -48.82 11.39 14.51
N THR A 228 -49.64 11.07 13.50
CA THR A 228 -49.28 10.09 12.46
C THR A 228 -49.45 10.68 11.06
N THR A 229 -48.44 10.54 10.20
CA THR A 229 -48.52 10.80 8.76
C THR A 229 -48.51 9.48 7.99
N HIS A 230 -49.35 9.34 6.95
CA HIS A 230 -49.30 8.17 6.07
C HIS A 230 -48.00 8.16 5.26
N VAL A 231 -47.01 7.36 5.65
CA VAL A 231 -45.83 7.07 4.83
C VAL A 231 -46.03 5.72 4.15
N SER A 232 -46.20 5.71 2.83
CA SER A 232 -46.22 4.48 2.03
C SER A 232 -44.80 4.16 1.56
N TYR A 233 -44.35 2.92 1.74
CA TYR A 233 -43.09 2.44 1.16
C TYR A 233 -43.36 1.55 -0.05
N TYR A 234 -42.49 1.63 -1.05
CA TYR A 234 -42.55 0.80 -2.25
C TYR A 234 -41.22 0.07 -2.45
N ALA A 235 -41.28 -1.23 -2.68
CA ALA A 235 -40.13 -2.08 -2.93
C ALA A 235 -39.89 -2.20 -4.44
N TYR A 236 -38.62 -2.12 -4.84
CA TYR A 236 -38.19 -2.25 -6.23
C TYR A 236 -37.01 -3.22 -6.34
N THR A 237 -36.88 -3.87 -7.48
CA THR A 237 -35.66 -4.56 -7.89
C THR A 237 -34.57 -3.55 -8.24
N SER A 238 -33.33 -4.03 -8.41
CA SER A 238 -32.19 -3.19 -8.80
C SER A 238 -32.34 -2.54 -10.19
N ASP A 239 -33.09 -3.16 -11.11
CA ASP A 239 -33.45 -2.61 -12.43
C ASP A 239 -34.69 -1.69 -12.40
N GLY A 240 -35.22 -1.39 -11.21
CA GLY A 240 -36.29 -0.41 -11.01
C GLY A 240 -37.70 -0.94 -11.23
N LYS A 241 -37.90 -2.26 -11.35
CA LYS A 241 -39.23 -2.86 -11.40
C LYS A 241 -39.84 -2.92 -10.01
N VAL A 242 -41.14 -2.63 -9.92
CA VAL A 242 -41.86 -2.68 -8.65
C VAL A 242 -41.99 -4.14 -8.20
N VAL A 243 -41.55 -4.42 -6.98
CA VAL A 243 -41.68 -5.71 -6.28
C VAL A 243 -42.99 -5.75 -5.49
N GLY A 244 -43.37 -4.63 -4.86
CA GLY A 244 -44.61 -4.53 -4.10
C GLY A 244 -44.77 -3.20 -3.34
N GLY A 245 -45.94 -3.01 -2.75
CA GLY A 245 -46.33 -1.82 -2.00
C GLY A 245 -47.76 -1.36 -2.35
N PRO A 246 -48.31 -0.35 -1.65
CA PRO A 246 -47.68 0.39 -0.55
C PRO A 246 -47.58 -0.45 0.74
N TYR A 247 -46.42 -0.43 1.40
CA TYR A 247 -46.23 -0.97 2.75
C TYR A 247 -46.39 0.15 3.78
N SER A 248 -47.03 -0.15 4.91
CA SER A 248 -47.22 0.79 6.02
C SER A 248 -45.99 0.91 6.93
N THR A 249 -45.02 0.00 6.83
CA THR A 249 -43.77 0.03 7.61
C THR A 249 -42.55 -0.29 6.73
N LEU A 250 -41.39 0.28 7.09
CA LEU A 250 -40.13 0.02 6.40
C LEU A 250 -39.68 -1.44 6.54
N ASP A 251 -39.95 -2.09 7.67
CA ASP A 251 -39.55 -3.48 7.90
C ASP A 251 -40.36 -4.47 7.04
N ALA A 252 -41.65 -4.20 6.81
CA ALA A 252 -42.44 -4.98 5.86
C ALA A 252 -41.91 -4.83 4.42
N ALA A 253 -41.48 -3.62 4.04
CA ALA A 253 -40.84 -3.38 2.75
C ALA A 253 -39.46 -4.05 2.63
N LYS A 254 -38.67 -4.11 3.71
CA LYS A 254 -37.38 -4.85 3.75
C LYS A 254 -37.59 -6.35 3.59
N ALA A 255 -38.59 -6.92 4.26
CA ALA A 255 -38.93 -8.33 4.12
C ALA A 255 -39.27 -8.69 2.67
N ALA A 256 -39.92 -7.79 1.93
CA ALA A 256 -40.27 -8.00 0.52
C ALA A 256 -39.08 -8.07 -0.43
N ILE A 257 -37.92 -7.49 -0.06
CA ILE A 257 -36.71 -7.50 -0.89
C ILE A 257 -35.55 -8.29 -0.27
N ALA A 258 -35.76 -9.02 0.82
CA ALA A 258 -34.70 -9.72 1.54
C ALA A 258 -33.92 -10.72 0.66
N GLY A 259 -34.59 -11.31 -0.34
CA GLY A 259 -34.00 -12.21 -1.34
C GLY A 259 -33.74 -11.57 -2.71
N ILE A 260 -33.79 -10.24 -2.83
CA ILE A 260 -33.62 -9.52 -4.09
C ILE A 260 -32.33 -8.68 -4.00
N PRO A 261 -31.20 -9.20 -4.52
CA PRO A 261 -29.94 -8.49 -4.41
C PRO A 261 -29.98 -7.13 -5.11
N GLY A 262 -29.50 -6.09 -4.42
CA GLY A 262 -29.55 -4.72 -4.91
C GLY A 262 -30.95 -4.10 -4.96
N GLY A 263 -31.99 -4.77 -4.43
CA GLY A 263 -33.33 -4.21 -4.31
C GLY A 263 -33.33 -2.91 -3.49
N VAL A 264 -34.22 -1.99 -3.84
CA VAL A 264 -34.32 -0.67 -3.17
C VAL A 264 -35.72 -0.44 -2.63
N ILE A 265 -35.81 0.26 -1.51
CA ILE A 265 -37.09 0.72 -0.93
C ILE A 265 -37.15 2.23 -1.11
N LYS A 266 -38.28 2.73 -1.65
CA LYS A 266 -38.55 4.16 -1.74
C LYS A 266 -39.70 4.57 -0.83
N ASP A 267 -39.64 5.76 -0.27
CA ASP A 267 -40.76 6.39 0.45
C ASP A 267 -41.85 6.89 -0.51
N GLY A 268 -42.94 7.42 0.03
CA GLY A 268 -44.07 7.96 -0.76
C GLY A 268 -43.73 9.22 -1.57
N ALA A 269 -42.57 9.82 -1.33
CA ALA A 269 -42.02 10.93 -2.11
C ALA A 269 -41.03 10.45 -3.20
N GLY A 270 -40.75 9.14 -3.28
CA GLY A 270 -39.86 8.53 -4.26
C GLY A 270 -38.38 8.49 -3.87
N ASN A 271 -38.02 8.87 -2.64
CA ASN A 271 -36.63 8.84 -2.17
C ASN A 271 -36.23 7.42 -1.75
N VAL A 272 -35.02 6.98 -2.11
CA VAL A 272 -34.49 5.68 -1.65
C VAL A 272 -34.14 5.77 -0.16
N VAL A 273 -34.75 4.92 0.65
CA VAL A 273 -34.58 4.86 2.11
C VAL A 273 -33.83 3.61 2.58
N PHE A 274 -33.68 2.60 1.73
CA PHE A 274 -32.92 1.39 2.01
C PHE A 274 -32.51 0.68 0.70
N THR A 275 -31.34 0.04 0.71
CA THR A 275 -30.84 -0.78 -0.41
C THR A 275 -30.36 -2.12 0.16
N GLN A 276 -30.93 -3.21 -0.33
CA GLN A 276 -30.48 -4.57 -0.03
C GLN A 276 -29.08 -4.77 -0.61
N ALA A 277 -28.25 -5.56 0.06
CA ALA A 277 -26.92 -5.85 -0.46
C ALA A 277 -26.98 -6.51 -1.85
N GLY A 278 -26.10 -6.08 -2.76
CA GLY A 278 -26.12 -6.49 -4.17
C GLY A 278 -24.79 -7.08 -4.64
N PHE A 279 -23.72 -6.92 -3.87
CA PHE A 279 -22.38 -7.35 -4.27
C PHE A 279 -21.68 -8.07 -3.14
N ALA A 280 -20.94 -9.12 -3.49
CA ALA A 280 -20.02 -9.82 -2.60
C ALA A 280 -18.58 -9.48 -2.99
N ALA A 281 -17.83 -8.91 -2.06
CA ALA A 281 -16.42 -8.56 -2.20
C ALA A 281 -15.56 -9.63 -1.54
N TYR A 282 -14.75 -10.33 -2.32
CA TYR A 282 -13.81 -11.34 -1.86
C TYR A 282 -12.39 -10.77 -1.89
N THR A 283 -11.68 -10.75 -0.76
CA THR A 283 -10.24 -10.42 -0.75
C THR A 283 -9.39 -11.58 -1.26
N ALA A 284 -9.87 -12.81 -1.10
CA ALA A 284 -9.33 -14.04 -1.69
C ALA A 284 -10.47 -15.07 -1.83
N PRO A 285 -10.36 -16.05 -2.77
CA PRO A 285 -11.40 -17.07 -2.97
C PRO A 285 -11.57 -18.05 -1.80
N ASN A 286 -10.60 -18.10 -0.88
CA ASN A 286 -10.61 -18.96 0.30
C ASN A 286 -11.06 -18.22 1.57
N GLN A 287 -11.62 -17.01 1.44
CA GLN A 287 -12.10 -16.19 2.54
C GLN A 287 -13.59 -15.88 2.35
N ASP A 288 -14.29 -15.64 3.45
CA ASP A 288 -15.69 -15.24 3.40
C ASP A 288 -15.84 -13.84 2.76
N PRO A 289 -16.85 -13.63 1.90
CA PRO A 289 -17.07 -12.34 1.27
C PRO A 289 -17.64 -11.30 2.24
N VAL A 290 -17.26 -10.05 2.02
CA VAL A 290 -17.97 -8.90 2.60
C VAL A 290 -19.08 -8.49 1.64
N VAL A 291 -20.31 -8.58 2.10
CA VAL A 291 -21.50 -8.28 1.30
C VAL A 291 -21.90 -6.81 1.49
N VAL A 292 -22.04 -6.07 0.39
CA VAL A 292 -22.30 -4.61 0.37
C VAL A 292 -23.35 -4.22 -0.66
N SER A 293 -23.94 -3.04 -0.51
CA SER A 293 -25.03 -2.54 -1.34
C SER A 293 -24.59 -1.91 -2.68
N THR A 294 -23.34 -1.45 -2.80
CA THR A 294 -22.86 -0.78 -4.02
C THR A 294 -21.58 -1.41 -4.56
N LEU A 295 -21.42 -1.34 -5.90
CA LEU A 295 -20.23 -1.84 -6.58
C LEU A 295 -18.96 -1.07 -6.15
N ASP A 296 -19.06 0.25 -5.95
CA ASP A 296 -17.90 1.06 -5.54
C ASP A 296 -17.42 0.70 -4.14
N ALA A 297 -18.34 0.46 -3.21
CA ALA A 297 -17.98 -0.04 -1.89
C ALA A 297 -17.31 -1.41 -1.98
N ALA A 298 -17.82 -2.31 -2.84
CA ALA A 298 -17.23 -3.63 -3.05
C ALA A 298 -15.81 -3.54 -3.65
N LYS A 299 -15.61 -2.66 -4.65
CA LYS A 299 -14.31 -2.39 -5.27
C LYS A 299 -13.31 -1.81 -4.27
N GLN A 300 -13.73 -0.90 -3.40
CA GLN A 300 -12.87 -0.36 -2.34
C GLN A 300 -12.43 -1.46 -1.36
N ARG A 301 -13.30 -2.41 -1.01
CA ARG A 301 -12.97 -3.51 -0.10
C ARG A 301 -11.91 -4.46 -0.65
N VAL A 302 -11.86 -4.65 -1.96
CA VAL A 302 -10.85 -5.50 -2.61
C VAL A 302 -9.62 -4.71 -3.08
N SER A 303 -9.61 -3.39 -2.90
CA SER A 303 -8.48 -2.55 -3.30
C SER A 303 -7.21 -2.95 -2.54
N GLY A 304 -6.12 -3.15 -3.26
CA GLY A 304 -4.85 -3.63 -2.70
C GLY A 304 -4.70 -5.15 -2.60
N SER A 305 -5.76 -5.94 -2.84
CA SER A 305 -5.63 -7.40 -2.95
C SER A 305 -5.32 -7.82 -4.40
N SER A 306 -4.24 -8.58 -4.60
CA SER A 306 -3.88 -9.15 -5.90
C SER A 306 -4.85 -10.25 -6.36
N THR A 307 -5.52 -10.91 -5.43
CA THR A 307 -6.49 -12.00 -5.63
C THR A 307 -7.94 -11.56 -5.41
N GLY A 308 -8.18 -10.28 -5.11
CA GLY A 308 -9.51 -9.80 -4.72
C GLY A 308 -10.45 -9.58 -5.91
N PHE A 309 -11.71 -10.00 -5.79
CA PHE A 309 -12.71 -9.93 -6.86
C PHE A 309 -14.11 -9.59 -6.33
N VAL A 310 -15.01 -9.12 -7.20
CA VAL A 310 -16.38 -8.76 -6.85
C VAL A 310 -17.38 -9.58 -7.68
N VAL A 311 -18.35 -10.15 -7.00
CA VAL A 311 -19.48 -10.87 -7.59
C VAL A 311 -20.75 -10.04 -7.43
N ASP A 312 -21.48 -9.86 -8.53
CA ASP A 312 -22.84 -9.34 -8.51
C ASP A 312 -23.78 -10.47 -8.11
N LEU A 313 -24.48 -10.29 -6.99
CA LEU A 313 -25.34 -11.30 -6.40
C LEU A 313 -26.65 -11.48 -7.19
N ALA A 314 -27.09 -10.48 -7.96
CA ALA A 314 -28.31 -10.56 -8.76
C ALA A 314 -28.10 -11.40 -10.02
N THR A 315 -26.95 -11.22 -10.69
CA THR A 315 -26.62 -11.95 -11.92
C THR A 315 -25.78 -13.20 -11.68
N HIS A 316 -25.23 -13.36 -10.46
CA HIS A 316 -24.25 -14.37 -10.10
C HIS A 316 -22.98 -14.34 -10.98
N LYS A 317 -22.59 -13.15 -11.44
CA LYS A 317 -21.42 -12.95 -12.31
C LYS A 317 -20.29 -12.22 -11.62
N VAL A 318 -19.06 -12.54 -12.01
CA VAL A 318 -17.88 -11.78 -11.61
C VAL A 318 -17.87 -10.45 -12.37
N VAL A 319 -18.03 -9.34 -11.66
CA VAL A 319 -18.11 -7.98 -12.23
C VAL A 319 -16.83 -7.17 -12.04
N GLN A 320 -15.94 -7.64 -11.17
CA GLN A 320 -14.56 -7.16 -11.05
C GLN A 320 -13.65 -8.37 -10.87
N PHE A 321 -12.78 -8.62 -11.85
CA PHE A 321 -11.77 -9.67 -11.76
C PHE A 321 -10.59 -9.23 -10.89
N PRO A 322 -9.84 -10.18 -10.30
CA PRO A 322 -8.62 -9.86 -9.56
C PRO A 322 -7.54 -9.35 -10.51
N GLN A 323 -6.53 -8.68 -9.97
CA GLN A 323 -5.40 -8.19 -10.78
C GLN A 323 -4.65 -9.37 -11.43
N ASN A 324 -4.49 -10.46 -10.68
CA ASN A 324 -3.91 -11.70 -11.18
C ASN A 324 -4.97 -12.81 -11.28
N TYR A 325 -5.40 -13.11 -12.50
CA TYR A 325 -6.14 -14.33 -12.81
C TYR A 325 -5.51 -15.08 -13.97
N TYR A 326 -5.87 -16.35 -14.08
CA TYR A 326 -5.32 -17.29 -15.05
C TYR A 326 -6.41 -17.74 -16.01
N TYR A 327 -6.04 -18.05 -17.24
CA TYR A 327 -6.94 -18.53 -18.29
C TYR A 327 -6.17 -19.30 -19.36
N LEU A 328 -6.88 -20.08 -20.18
CA LEU A 328 -6.31 -20.62 -21.42
C LEU A 328 -6.46 -19.57 -22.53
N ASN A 329 -5.33 -19.22 -23.16
CA ASN A 329 -5.35 -18.39 -24.36
C ASN A 329 -5.81 -19.20 -25.59
N ASN A 330 -5.91 -18.52 -26.74
CA ASN A 330 -6.36 -19.14 -28.00
C ASN A 330 -5.45 -20.27 -28.50
N ASN A 331 -4.19 -20.31 -28.04
CA ASN A 331 -3.21 -21.33 -28.40
C ASN A 331 -3.23 -22.51 -27.41
N GLY A 332 -4.18 -22.54 -26.46
CA GLY A 332 -4.27 -23.56 -25.41
C GLY A 332 -3.22 -23.44 -24.32
N SER A 333 -2.46 -22.34 -24.28
CA SER A 333 -1.46 -22.10 -23.25
C SER A 333 -2.12 -21.51 -22.00
N PHE A 334 -1.67 -21.95 -20.83
CA PHE A 334 -2.10 -21.37 -19.56
C PHE A 334 -1.35 -20.07 -19.28
N VAL A 335 -2.09 -19.00 -19.03
CA VAL A 335 -1.59 -17.62 -18.98
C VAL A 335 -2.13 -16.94 -17.74
N SER A 336 -1.28 -16.17 -17.06
CA SER A 336 -1.60 -15.19 -16.02
C SER A 336 -1.74 -13.79 -16.63
N THR A 337 -2.67 -12.98 -16.14
CA THR A 337 -2.77 -11.57 -16.51
C THR A 337 -1.60 -10.71 -16.07
N VAL A 338 -0.84 -11.14 -15.06
CA VAL A 338 0.31 -10.40 -14.53
C VAL A 338 1.62 -10.94 -15.11
N TYR A 339 1.75 -12.27 -15.15
CA TYR A 339 3.02 -12.91 -15.52
C TYR A 339 3.07 -13.34 -16.98
N GLY A 340 1.95 -13.27 -17.72
CA GLY A 340 1.87 -13.80 -19.07
C GLY A 340 1.85 -15.33 -19.06
N TRP A 341 2.42 -15.94 -20.09
CA TRP A 341 2.51 -17.38 -20.21
C TRP A 341 3.30 -17.99 -19.05
N ILE A 342 2.78 -19.06 -18.43
CA ILE A 342 3.39 -19.65 -17.21
C ILE A 342 4.25 -20.89 -17.48
N GLY A 343 4.63 -21.09 -18.73
CA GLY A 343 5.64 -22.07 -19.13
C GLY A 343 5.11 -23.50 -19.27
N ALA A 344 4.43 -24.03 -18.25
CA ALA A 344 4.12 -25.45 -18.20
C ALA A 344 2.82 -25.86 -18.91
N ALA A 345 2.69 -27.17 -19.14
CA ALA A 345 1.49 -27.76 -19.72
C ALA A 345 0.27 -27.28 -18.93
N PRO A 346 -0.81 -26.88 -19.60
CA PRO A 346 -1.99 -26.39 -18.91
C PRO A 346 -2.46 -27.44 -17.90
N PRO A 347 -2.82 -27.03 -16.66
CA PRO A 347 -3.37 -27.96 -15.68
C PRO A 347 -4.56 -28.70 -16.28
N SER A 348 -4.74 -29.98 -15.92
CA SER A 348 -5.82 -30.82 -16.47
C SER A 348 -7.24 -30.29 -16.22
N PHE A 349 -7.38 -29.41 -15.22
CA PHE A 349 -8.64 -28.72 -14.94
C PHE A 349 -8.92 -27.52 -15.84
N ALA A 350 -7.91 -26.99 -16.55
CA ALA A 350 -8.02 -25.75 -17.30
C ALA A 350 -8.80 -25.95 -18.61
N LYS A 351 -9.75 -25.05 -18.91
CA LYS A 351 -10.64 -25.10 -20.09
C LYS A 351 -10.74 -23.74 -20.77
N PRO A 352 -10.94 -23.70 -22.11
CA PRO A 352 -11.10 -22.44 -22.84
C PRO A 352 -12.27 -21.59 -22.31
N GLY A 353 -12.03 -20.29 -22.15
CA GLY A 353 -13.02 -19.31 -21.69
C GLY A 353 -13.23 -19.26 -20.17
N GLU A 354 -12.83 -20.29 -19.42
CA GLU A 354 -12.86 -20.26 -17.95
C GLU A 354 -11.72 -19.39 -17.39
N ARG A 355 -11.96 -18.80 -16.21
CA ARG A 355 -10.97 -18.02 -15.48
C ARG A 355 -10.72 -18.60 -14.10
N TYR A 356 -9.48 -18.54 -13.66
CA TYR A 356 -9.02 -19.13 -12.41
C TYR A 356 -8.28 -18.09 -11.59
N VAL A 357 -8.32 -18.25 -10.27
CA VAL A 357 -7.50 -17.47 -9.35
C VAL A 357 -6.66 -18.43 -8.53
N ALA A 358 -5.40 -18.08 -8.32
CA ALA A 358 -4.46 -18.87 -7.54
C ALA A 358 -4.23 -18.18 -6.20
N VAL A 359 -4.28 -18.95 -5.12
CA VAL A 359 -3.87 -18.51 -3.78
C VAL A 359 -2.66 -19.32 -3.38
N ASP A 360 -1.54 -18.65 -3.15
CA ASP A 360 -0.38 -19.28 -2.53
C ASP A 360 -0.75 -19.58 -1.07
N VAL A 361 -0.81 -20.87 -0.72
CA VAL A 361 -1.09 -21.29 0.66
C VAL A 361 0.18 -21.41 1.50
N ASN A 362 1.34 -21.21 0.90
CA ASN A 362 2.64 -21.23 1.57
C ASN A 362 3.52 -20.05 1.13
N PRO A 363 3.05 -18.80 1.28
CA PRO A 363 3.79 -17.64 0.81
C PRO A 363 5.19 -17.55 1.47
N GLY A 364 6.21 -17.38 0.64
CA GLY A 364 7.62 -17.31 1.07
C GLY A 364 8.24 -18.65 1.46
N HIS A 365 7.63 -19.76 1.05
CA HIS A 365 8.13 -21.11 1.36
C HIS A 365 7.86 -22.06 0.17
N SER A 366 8.88 -22.83 -0.21
CA SER A 366 8.81 -23.90 -1.21
C SER A 366 8.38 -25.23 -0.55
N PRO A 367 7.58 -26.06 -1.22
CA PRO A 367 6.90 -25.76 -2.48
C PRO A 367 5.86 -24.64 -2.30
N HIS A 368 5.81 -23.72 -3.25
CA HIS A 368 4.80 -22.69 -3.30
C HIS A 368 3.54 -23.28 -3.93
N LEU A 369 2.85 -24.08 -3.12
CA LEU A 369 1.64 -24.75 -3.52
C LEU A 369 0.55 -23.71 -3.74
N ALA A 370 0.36 -23.31 -4.99
CA ALA A 370 -0.75 -22.46 -5.36
C ALA A 370 -2.03 -23.29 -5.48
N GLN A 371 -3.02 -23.00 -4.65
CA GLN A 371 -4.37 -23.55 -4.77
C GLN A 371 -5.15 -22.78 -5.83
N PHE A 372 -5.64 -23.49 -6.84
CA PHE A 372 -6.41 -22.93 -7.93
C PHE A 372 -7.91 -23.07 -7.67
N TYR A 373 -8.61 -21.95 -7.81
CA TYR A 373 -10.06 -21.88 -7.74
C TYR A 373 -10.61 -21.55 -9.13
N LEU A 374 -11.66 -22.27 -9.56
CA LEU A 374 -12.48 -21.86 -10.68
C LEU A 374 -13.22 -20.58 -10.27
N LEU A 375 -12.77 -19.45 -10.81
CA LEU A 375 -13.36 -18.15 -10.52
C LEU A 375 -14.64 -17.95 -11.33
N SER A 376 -14.54 -18.09 -12.66
CA SER A 376 -15.70 -17.94 -13.54
C SER A 376 -15.73 -18.94 -14.69
N GLN A 377 -16.94 -19.36 -15.06
CA GLN A 377 -17.20 -20.08 -16.31
C GLN A 377 -17.05 -19.16 -17.54
N SER A 378 -17.12 -19.73 -18.74
CA SER A 378 -16.98 -19.01 -20.02
C SER A 378 -18.04 -17.92 -20.25
N ASP A 379 -19.21 -18.04 -19.62
CA ASP A 379 -20.30 -17.05 -19.64
C ASP A 379 -20.18 -15.96 -18.56
N GLY A 380 -19.12 -16.02 -17.74
CA GLY A 380 -18.83 -15.10 -16.64
C GLY A 380 -19.48 -15.46 -15.30
N THR A 381 -20.22 -16.57 -15.22
CA THR A 381 -20.86 -17.05 -13.99
C THR A 381 -19.82 -17.41 -12.93
N TYR A 382 -19.99 -16.89 -11.71
CA TYR A 382 -19.11 -17.16 -10.58
C TYR A 382 -19.28 -18.61 -10.08
N VAL A 383 -18.18 -19.25 -9.67
CA VAL A 383 -18.21 -20.63 -9.12
C VAL A 383 -17.54 -20.73 -7.76
N GLY A 384 -16.31 -20.20 -7.61
CA GLY A 384 -15.58 -20.23 -6.34
C GLY A 384 -15.10 -21.63 -5.90
N LYS A 385 -14.97 -22.58 -6.82
CA LYS A 385 -14.65 -23.98 -6.49
C LYS A 385 -13.14 -24.23 -6.47
N LEU A 386 -12.61 -24.79 -5.38
CA LEU A 386 -11.24 -25.32 -5.33
C LEU A 386 -11.09 -26.50 -6.30
N LEU A 387 -10.08 -26.42 -7.18
CA LEU A 387 -9.80 -27.44 -8.21
C LEU A 387 -8.62 -28.33 -7.85
N GLY A 388 -7.61 -27.78 -7.16
CA GLY A 388 -6.39 -28.48 -6.79
C GLY A 388 -5.21 -27.53 -6.65
N THR A 389 -4.01 -28.11 -6.55
CA THR A 389 -2.75 -27.36 -6.54
C THR A 389 -2.04 -27.49 -7.88
N TYR A 390 -1.29 -26.46 -8.26
CA TYR A 390 -0.42 -26.52 -9.41
C TYR A 390 0.82 -25.68 -9.14
N GLU A 391 1.99 -26.24 -9.48
CA GLU A 391 3.28 -25.60 -9.32
C GLU A 391 4.10 -25.86 -10.58
N ASN A 392 4.84 -24.85 -11.04
CA ASN A 392 5.79 -25.08 -12.11
C ASN A 392 6.95 -25.93 -11.55
N PRO A 393 7.20 -27.13 -12.08
CA PRO A 393 8.14 -28.10 -11.48
C PRO A 393 9.59 -27.61 -11.47
N PHE A 394 9.93 -26.58 -12.25
CA PHE A 394 11.28 -25.99 -12.24
C PHE A 394 11.58 -25.18 -10.98
N ARG A 395 10.55 -24.73 -10.25
CA ARG A 395 10.73 -23.96 -9.01
C ARG A 395 11.42 -24.77 -7.91
N THR A 396 11.21 -26.08 -7.92
CA THR A 396 11.66 -27.05 -6.92
C THR A 396 12.79 -27.97 -7.40
N VAL A 397 13.31 -27.75 -8.62
CA VAL A 397 14.49 -28.46 -9.13
C VAL A 397 15.70 -28.17 -8.24
N ASP A 398 16.46 -29.21 -7.91
CA ASP A 398 17.77 -29.07 -7.27
C ASP A 398 18.78 -28.55 -8.29
N LEU A 399 19.07 -27.25 -8.24
CA LEU A 399 19.90 -26.55 -9.23
C LEU A 399 21.38 -26.98 -9.18
N ARG A 400 21.77 -27.80 -8.20
CA ARG A 400 23.12 -28.33 -8.06
C ARG A 400 23.42 -29.52 -8.99
N PHE A 401 22.37 -30.08 -9.60
CA PHE A 401 22.49 -31.18 -10.54
C PHE A 401 22.57 -30.64 -11.97
N PRO A 402 23.25 -31.36 -12.88
CA PRO A 402 23.24 -30.99 -14.28
C PRO A 402 21.82 -31.11 -14.86
N ALA A 403 21.49 -30.20 -15.77
CA ALA A 403 20.33 -30.31 -16.62
C ALA A 403 20.34 -31.66 -17.38
N PRO A 404 19.17 -32.24 -17.69
CA PRO A 404 19.08 -33.47 -18.47
C PRO A 404 19.84 -33.36 -19.79
N SER A 405 20.38 -34.49 -20.27
CA SER A 405 21.29 -34.53 -21.43
C SER A 405 20.73 -33.98 -22.74
N GLY A 406 19.41 -33.83 -22.87
CA GLY A 406 18.78 -33.16 -24.01
C GLY A 406 18.95 -31.64 -24.01
N VAL A 407 19.25 -31.02 -22.85
CA VAL A 407 19.66 -29.62 -22.75
C VAL A 407 21.12 -29.51 -23.18
N THR A 408 21.34 -29.49 -24.49
CA THR A 408 22.67 -29.35 -25.10
C THR A 408 23.01 -27.89 -25.39
N ALA A 409 24.28 -27.60 -25.62
CA ALA A 409 24.72 -26.28 -26.10
C ALA A 409 23.97 -25.84 -27.37
N GLN A 410 23.81 -26.77 -28.33
CA GLN A 410 23.07 -26.52 -29.56
C GLN A 410 21.58 -26.23 -29.30
N ALA A 411 20.95 -26.91 -28.33
CA ALA A 411 19.56 -26.65 -27.98
C ALA A 411 19.39 -25.26 -27.36
N ILE A 412 20.31 -24.84 -26.48
CA ILE A 412 20.34 -23.48 -25.90
C ILE A 412 20.55 -22.43 -27.01
N ASP A 413 21.49 -22.65 -27.92
CA ASP A 413 21.76 -21.73 -29.02
C ASP A 413 20.58 -21.64 -30.01
N GLN A 414 19.90 -22.76 -30.28
CA GLN A 414 18.69 -22.76 -31.09
C GLN A 414 17.57 -21.97 -30.43
N TRP A 415 17.36 -22.16 -29.12
CA TRP A 415 16.38 -21.40 -28.35
C TRP A 415 16.66 -19.89 -28.37
N PHE A 416 17.93 -19.49 -28.29
CA PHE A 416 18.32 -18.09 -28.48
C PHE A 416 18.08 -17.59 -29.90
N ALA A 417 18.39 -18.40 -30.92
CA ALA A 417 18.18 -18.05 -32.32
C ALA A 417 16.69 -17.84 -32.64
N ASP A 418 15.83 -18.75 -32.18
CA ASP A 418 14.37 -18.68 -32.37
C ASP A 418 13.75 -17.41 -31.75
N ASN A 419 14.42 -16.85 -30.74
CA ASN A 419 14.01 -15.62 -30.04
C ASN A 419 14.80 -14.37 -30.46
N ASN A 420 15.61 -14.47 -31.51
CA ASN A 420 16.46 -13.39 -32.03
C ASN A 420 17.28 -12.72 -30.90
N SER A 421 17.88 -13.56 -30.05
CA SER A 421 18.67 -13.18 -28.89
C SER A 421 20.14 -12.99 -29.28
N PRO A 422 20.78 -11.86 -28.91
CA PRO A 422 22.22 -11.70 -29.08
C PRO A 422 23.06 -12.70 -28.30
N LEU A 423 22.50 -13.45 -27.35
CA LEU A 423 23.22 -14.51 -26.60
C LEU A 423 23.57 -15.74 -27.44
N GLN A 424 23.12 -15.81 -28.71
CA GLN A 424 23.41 -16.91 -29.61
C GLN A 424 24.92 -17.18 -29.72
N GLY A 425 25.31 -18.46 -29.60
CA GLY A 425 26.69 -18.94 -29.64
C GLY A 425 27.33 -19.11 -28.27
N LEU A 426 26.60 -18.80 -27.19
CA LEU A 426 27.04 -18.99 -25.81
C LEU A 426 26.55 -20.32 -25.20
N GLY A 427 25.84 -21.17 -25.95
CA GLY A 427 25.34 -22.46 -25.46
C GLY A 427 26.43 -23.31 -24.79
N ASP A 428 27.62 -23.40 -25.41
CA ASP A 428 28.76 -24.14 -24.83
C ASP A 428 29.23 -23.52 -23.50
N SER A 429 29.15 -22.20 -23.34
CA SER A 429 29.54 -21.49 -22.11
C SER A 429 28.67 -21.91 -20.92
N PHE A 430 27.36 -22.04 -21.13
CA PHE A 430 26.43 -22.53 -20.11
C PHE A 430 26.69 -23.99 -19.72
N ILE A 431 26.94 -24.86 -20.71
CA ILE A 431 27.26 -26.26 -20.45
C ILE A 431 28.60 -26.40 -19.72
N ARG A 432 29.63 -25.62 -20.09
CA ARG A 432 30.91 -25.59 -19.37
C ARG A 432 30.74 -25.11 -17.94
N ALA A 433 29.95 -24.07 -17.71
CA ALA A 433 29.69 -23.54 -16.38
C ALA A 433 28.99 -24.58 -15.50
N GLN A 434 28.03 -25.33 -16.04
CA GLN A 434 27.40 -26.47 -15.38
C GLN A 434 28.41 -27.55 -15.02
N GLN A 435 29.28 -27.95 -15.95
CA GLN A 435 30.27 -28.99 -15.71
C GLN A 435 31.29 -28.57 -14.65
N ARG A 436 31.74 -27.31 -14.71
CA ARG A 436 32.78 -26.78 -13.84
C ARG A 436 32.29 -26.53 -12.42
N TYR A 437 31.13 -25.88 -12.28
CA TYR A 437 30.62 -25.38 -11.00
C TYR A 437 29.41 -26.15 -10.46
N GLY A 438 28.89 -27.13 -11.21
CA GLY A 438 27.76 -27.95 -10.75
C GLY A 438 26.49 -27.12 -10.55
N VAL A 439 26.11 -26.36 -11.58
CA VAL A 439 24.89 -25.54 -11.61
C VAL A 439 24.11 -25.81 -12.88
N ASP A 440 22.81 -26.07 -12.78
CA ASP A 440 21.94 -26.39 -13.91
C ASP A 440 22.03 -25.36 -15.06
N ALA A 441 22.36 -25.82 -16.26
CA ALA A 441 22.58 -24.99 -17.44
C ALA A 441 21.29 -24.36 -17.97
N ALA A 442 20.14 -25.04 -17.83
CA ALA A 442 18.85 -24.48 -18.23
C ALA A 442 18.49 -23.28 -17.34
N TYR A 443 18.76 -23.38 -16.04
CA TYR A 443 18.66 -22.28 -15.09
C TYR A 443 19.58 -21.13 -15.47
N LEU A 444 20.88 -21.37 -15.67
CA LEU A 444 21.84 -20.31 -16.01
C LEU A 444 21.43 -19.56 -17.28
N ALA A 445 20.98 -20.28 -18.32
CA ALA A 445 20.51 -19.69 -19.56
C ALA A 445 19.22 -18.88 -19.36
N ALA A 446 18.23 -19.43 -18.66
CA ALA A 446 16.99 -18.74 -18.32
C ALA A 446 17.23 -17.48 -17.49
N HIS A 447 18.19 -17.53 -16.57
CA HIS A 447 18.58 -16.42 -15.73
C HIS A 447 19.24 -15.29 -16.52
N ALA A 448 20.19 -15.63 -17.40
CA ALA A 448 20.80 -14.65 -18.30
C ALA A 448 19.75 -13.97 -19.19
N VAL A 449 18.79 -14.74 -19.73
CA VAL A 449 17.68 -14.19 -20.53
C VAL A 449 16.82 -13.24 -19.71
N LEU A 450 16.46 -13.61 -18.49
CA LEU A 450 15.59 -12.80 -17.63
C LEU A 450 16.27 -11.47 -17.26
N GLU A 451 17.54 -11.49 -16.89
CA GLU A 451 18.27 -10.31 -16.43
C GLU A 451 18.64 -9.35 -17.57
N THR A 452 18.80 -9.86 -18.79
CA THR A 452 19.21 -9.04 -19.95
C THR A 452 18.07 -8.73 -20.92
N GLY A 453 16.88 -9.29 -20.71
CA GLY A 453 15.79 -9.23 -21.69
C GLY A 453 16.22 -9.87 -23.01
N TRP A 454 16.60 -11.15 -22.98
CA TRP A 454 17.11 -11.90 -24.14
C TRP A 454 18.39 -11.32 -24.76
N GLY A 455 19.33 -10.85 -23.94
CA GLY A 455 20.60 -10.27 -24.41
C GLY A 455 20.48 -8.87 -25.03
N LYS A 456 19.30 -8.24 -24.99
CA LYS A 456 19.04 -6.96 -25.67
C LYS A 456 19.33 -5.74 -24.79
N SER A 457 19.61 -5.95 -23.51
CA SER A 457 20.01 -4.89 -22.58
C SER A 457 21.27 -4.16 -23.03
N ALA A 458 21.23 -2.82 -23.00
CA ALA A 458 22.40 -1.98 -23.28
C ALA A 458 23.57 -2.25 -22.31
N ILE A 459 23.28 -2.62 -21.06
CA ILE A 459 24.30 -2.96 -20.07
C ILE A 459 25.02 -4.24 -20.47
N MET A 460 24.30 -5.27 -20.89
CA MET A 460 24.90 -6.51 -21.42
C MET A 460 25.79 -6.18 -22.63
N GLN A 461 25.29 -5.42 -23.59
CA GLN A 461 26.04 -5.09 -24.82
C GLN A 461 27.26 -4.19 -24.56
N ALA A 462 27.22 -3.35 -23.53
CA ALA A 462 28.32 -2.45 -23.19
C ALA A 462 29.35 -3.06 -22.24
N LYS A 463 28.94 -4.00 -21.38
CA LYS A 463 29.73 -4.43 -20.21
C LYS A 463 29.86 -5.95 -20.06
N ASN A 464 29.32 -6.74 -21.00
CA ASN A 464 29.22 -8.21 -20.91
C ASN A 464 28.61 -8.68 -19.58
N ASN A 465 27.72 -7.88 -18.99
CA ASN A 465 27.13 -8.15 -17.69
C ASN A 465 25.77 -8.82 -17.90
N LEU A 466 25.78 -10.16 -17.92
CA LEU A 466 24.62 -10.98 -18.28
C LEU A 466 23.65 -11.17 -17.12
N PHE A 467 24.05 -10.85 -15.89
CA PHE A 467 23.25 -11.13 -14.70
C PHE A 467 22.88 -9.85 -13.93
N GLY A 468 23.31 -8.66 -14.39
CA GLY A 468 22.89 -7.38 -13.82
C GLY A 468 23.63 -6.96 -12.55
N TYR A 469 24.88 -7.40 -12.37
CA TYR A 469 25.69 -7.02 -11.21
C TYR A 469 26.01 -5.52 -11.20
N GLY A 470 25.77 -4.84 -10.07
CA GLY A 470 26.08 -3.42 -9.89
C GLY A 470 25.11 -2.43 -10.56
N ALA A 471 24.03 -2.88 -11.21
CA ALA A 471 23.10 -1.98 -11.91
C ALA A 471 22.05 -1.39 -10.94
N TYR A 472 22.35 -0.26 -10.28
CA TYR A 472 21.40 0.41 -9.36
C TYR A 472 20.42 1.35 -10.06
N ASP A 473 19.18 1.42 -9.58
CA ASP A 473 18.11 2.25 -10.15
C ASP A 473 18.47 3.73 -10.34
N SER A 474 19.36 4.28 -9.49
CA SER A 474 19.76 5.69 -9.54
C SER A 474 20.74 6.01 -10.65
N ASP A 475 21.56 5.04 -11.08
CA ASP A 475 22.52 5.19 -12.18
C ASP A 475 23.02 3.83 -12.70
N PRO A 476 22.16 3.06 -13.38
CA PRO A 476 22.44 1.65 -13.67
C PRO A 476 23.55 1.47 -14.72
N ALA A 477 23.74 2.45 -15.61
CA ALA A 477 24.75 2.37 -16.66
C ALA A 477 26.16 2.59 -16.11
N HIS A 478 26.37 3.56 -15.21
CA HIS A 478 27.68 3.81 -14.63
C HIS A 478 28.02 2.79 -13.54
N ALA A 479 27.07 2.44 -12.66
CA ALA A 479 27.30 1.47 -11.58
C ALA A 479 27.42 0.00 -12.05
N ALA A 480 26.93 -0.29 -13.26
CA ALA A 480 27.22 -1.47 -14.08
C ALA A 480 28.60 -2.13 -13.83
N GLY A 481 28.68 -3.32 -13.21
CA GLY A 481 29.91 -4.12 -13.25
C GLY A 481 30.28 -4.47 -14.70
N THR A 482 31.58 -4.48 -15.03
CA THR A 482 32.09 -4.82 -16.37
C THR A 482 32.80 -6.15 -16.33
N PHE A 483 32.52 -7.04 -17.29
CA PHE A 483 33.13 -8.35 -17.40
C PHE A 483 33.95 -8.45 -18.71
N PRO A 484 35.07 -9.20 -18.69
CA PRO A 484 35.96 -9.29 -19.85
C PRO A 484 35.36 -10.07 -21.02
N SER A 485 34.44 -11.01 -20.76
CA SER A 485 33.69 -11.72 -21.80
C SER A 485 32.33 -12.17 -21.30
N ALA A 486 31.42 -12.44 -22.25
CA ALA A 486 30.13 -13.04 -21.93
C ALA A 486 30.28 -14.45 -21.32
N ASP A 487 31.22 -15.26 -21.83
CA ASP A 487 31.57 -16.55 -21.23
C ASP A 487 32.03 -16.39 -19.78
N TYR A 488 32.94 -15.45 -19.51
CA TYR A 488 33.42 -15.21 -18.15
C TYR A 488 32.27 -14.81 -17.22
N SER A 489 31.33 -13.96 -17.67
CA SER A 489 30.15 -13.59 -16.88
C SER A 489 29.30 -14.81 -16.50
N ILE A 490 29.14 -15.78 -17.42
CA ILE A 490 28.41 -17.04 -17.18
C ILE A 490 29.17 -17.93 -16.19
N GLN A 491 30.48 -18.09 -16.36
CA GLN A 491 31.32 -18.86 -15.42
C GLN A 491 31.25 -18.26 -14.01
N PHE A 492 31.30 -16.92 -13.92
CA PHE A 492 31.25 -16.22 -12.64
C PHE A 492 29.89 -16.39 -11.96
N GLU A 493 28.78 -16.29 -12.69
CA GLU A 493 27.45 -16.51 -12.11
C GLU A 493 27.31 -17.93 -11.57
N ALA A 494 27.76 -18.94 -12.33
CA ALA A 494 27.67 -20.33 -11.89
C ALA A 494 28.50 -20.57 -10.62
N TRP A 495 29.73 -20.06 -10.57
CA TRP A 495 30.54 -20.08 -9.35
C TRP A 495 29.85 -19.38 -8.19
N PHE A 496 29.36 -18.15 -8.41
CA PHE A 496 28.75 -17.33 -7.37
C PHE A 496 27.48 -17.97 -6.81
N VAL A 497 26.55 -18.37 -7.68
CA VAL A 497 25.30 -19.02 -7.27
C VAL A 497 25.58 -20.32 -6.54
N ARG A 498 26.52 -21.13 -7.02
CA ARG A 498 26.89 -22.38 -6.35
C ARG A 498 27.33 -22.13 -4.90
N ASN A 499 28.34 -21.28 -4.72
CA ASN A 499 29.01 -21.07 -3.44
C ASN A 499 28.20 -20.18 -2.48
N VAL A 500 27.33 -19.32 -2.99
CA VAL A 500 26.64 -18.31 -2.16
C VAL A 500 25.19 -18.70 -1.88
N TYR A 501 24.51 -19.37 -2.81
CA TYR A 501 23.07 -19.63 -2.72
C TYR A 501 22.69 -21.11 -2.64
N LEU A 502 23.44 -22.02 -3.26
CA LEU A 502 23.02 -23.41 -3.41
C LEU A 502 23.67 -24.35 -2.41
N ASP A 503 24.96 -24.18 -2.11
CA ASP A 503 25.63 -24.99 -1.10
C ASP A 503 25.25 -24.54 0.31
N SER A 504 25.10 -25.51 1.23
CA SER A 504 24.51 -25.30 2.55
C SER A 504 25.33 -24.40 3.49
N ASP A 505 26.61 -24.22 3.19
CA ASP A 505 27.54 -23.31 3.86
C ASP A 505 27.60 -21.92 3.19
N GLY A 506 26.88 -21.74 2.07
CA GLY A 506 26.77 -20.49 1.37
C GLY A 506 26.05 -19.42 2.20
N GLN A 507 26.55 -18.19 2.11
CA GLN A 507 26.08 -17.05 2.91
C GLN A 507 24.57 -16.79 2.79
N PHE A 508 23.99 -17.06 1.62
CA PHE A 508 22.57 -16.85 1.31
C PHE A 508 21.85 -18.15 0.96
N PHE A 509 22.36 -19.29 1.41
CA PHE A 509 21.61 -20.53 1.35
C PHE A 509 20.36 -20.43 2.21
N TYR A 510 19.19 -20.69 1.61
CA TYR A 510 17.92 -20.69 2.32
C TYR A 510 17.23 -22.04 2.17
N GLN A 511 17.46 -22.92 3.15
CA GLN A 511 16.85 -24.26 3.35
C GLN A 511 16.99 -25.28 2.21
N TRP A 512 16.88 -24.87 0.95
CA TRP A 512 16.83 -25.70 -0.25
C TRP A 512 17.62 -25.04 -1.40
N PRO A 513 18.34 -25.82 -2.21
CA PRO A 513 19.13 -25.39 -3.37
C PRO A 513 18.26 -25.21 -4.64
N THR A 514 17.11 -24.56 -4.51
CA THR A 514 16.09 -24.44 -5.56
C THR A 514 15.89 -22.98 -5.96
N LEU A 515 15.16 -22.71 -7.06
CA LEU A 515 14.82 -21.33 -7.43
C LEU A 515 14.07 -20.60 -6.32
N ASP A 516 13.18 -21.29 -5.63
CA ASP A 516 12.45 -20.71 -4.50
C ASP A 516 13.36 -20.42 -3.31
N GLY A 517 14.26 -21.35 -2.95
CA GLY A 517 15.27 -21.09 -1.92
C GLY A 517 16.14 -19.88 -2.27
N MET A 518 16.58 -19.78 -3.53
CA MET A 518 17.32 -18.61 -4.00
C MET A 518 16.52 -17.31 -3.87
N ASN A 519 15.23 -17.30 -4.21
CA ASN A 519 14.40 -16.10 -4.26
C ASN A 519 14.23 -15.41 -2.88
N GLU A 520 14.43 -16.15 -1.79
CA GLU A 520 14.41 -15.58 -0.45
C GLU A 520 15.48 -14.50 -0.25
N HIS A 521 16.62 -14.63 -0.91
CA HIS A 521 17.73 -13.68 -0.79
C HIS A 521 18.15 -13.00 -2.11
N TYR A 522 17.85 -13.60 -3.27
CA TYR A 522 18.33 -13.11 -4.56
C TYR A 522 17.56 -11.87 -5.07
N ALA A 523 16.23 -11.91 -5.05
CA ALA A 523 15.38 -10.88 -5.65
C ALA A 523 14.33 -10.30 -4.68
N THR A 524 13.97 -9.02 -4.82
CA THR A 524 12.80 -8.45 -4.11
C THR A 524 11.50 -8.86 -4.75
N ASP A 525 11.56 -9.28 -6.02
CA ASP A 525 10.40 -9.69 -6.78
C ASP A 525 9.96 -11.09 -6.31
N PRO A 526 8.81 -11.21 -5.61
CA PRO A 526 8.34 -12.52 -5.12
C PRO A 526 8.03 -13.48 -6.27
N ALA A 527 7.90 -13.00 -7.51
CA ALA A 527 7.67 -13.82 -8.70
C ALA A 527 8.96 -14.15 -9.49
N TRP A 528 10.15 -13.77 -9.02
CA TRP A 528 11.41 -14.04 -9.73
C TRP A 528 11.59 -15.54 -10.02
N SER A 529 11.40 -16.43 -9.04
CA SER A 529 11.53 -17.87 -9.25
C SER A 529 10.54 -18.39 -10.30
N GLN A 530 9.30 -17.91 -10.29
CA GLN A 530 8.29 -18.25 -11.29
C GLN A 530 8.68 -17.78 -12.69
N LYS A 531 9.27 -16.58 -12.83
CA LYS A 531 9.72 -16.05 -14.13
C LYS A 531 10.86 -16.88 -14.72
N ILE A 532 11.85 -17.25 -13.89
CA ILE A 532 12.93 -18.14 -14.30
C ILE A 532 12.37 -19.53 -14.69
N ALA A 533 11.50 -20.10 -13.86
CA ALA A 533 10.87 -21.40 -14.12
C ALA A 533 10.07 -21.42 -15.44
N THR A 534 9.37 -20.33 -15.76
CA THR A 534 8.70 -20.16 -17.06
C THR A 534 9.71 -20.23 -18.22
N LEU A 535 10.83 -19.52 -18.13
CA LEU A 535 11.88 -19.53 -19.17
C LEU A 535 12.59 -20.89 -19.28
N MET A 536 12.83 -21.58 -18.15
CA MET A 536 13.31 -22.97 -18.18
C MET A 536 12.31 -23.88 -18.89
N THR A 537 11.01 -23.63 -18.72
CA THR A 537 10.00 -24.40 -19.43
C THR A 537 10.00 -24.12 -20.94
N ASP A 538 10.20 -22.86 -21.34
CA ASP A 538 10.35 -22.46 -22.74
C ASP A 538 11.52 -23.18 -23.41
N LEU A 539 12.70 -23.08 -22.79
CA LEU A 539 13.91 -23.73 -23.27
C LEU A 539 13.72 -25.24 -23.38
N THR A 540 13.14 -25.88 -22.38
CA THR A 540 12.98 -27.34 -22.38
C THR A 540 11.91 -27.82 -23.35
N GLN A 541 10.87 -27.04 -23.61
CA GLN A 541 9.92 -27.31 -24.70
C GLN A 541 10.60 -27.18 -26.07
N SER A 542 11.38 -26.12 -26.28
CA SER A 542 12.19 -25.92 -27.49
C SER A 542 13.19 -27.07 -27.70
N ALA A 543 13.78 -27.57 -26.61
CA ALA A 543 14.72 -28.69 -26.61
C ALA A 543 14.05 -30.08 -26.59
N GLN A 544 12.71 -30.14 -26.54
CA GLN A 544 11.93 -31.39 -26.41
C GLN A 544 12.32 -32.24 -25.19
N VAL A 545 12.71 -31.59 -24.09
CA VAL A 545 13.05 -32.21 -22.81
C VAL A 545 11.86 -32.14 -21.85
N PRO A 546 11.34 -33.27 -21.34
CA PRO A 546 10.25 -33.26 -20.38
C PRO A 546 10.68 -32.62 -19.04
N ALA A 547 9.88 -31.69 -18.51
CA ALA A 547 10.18 -31.04 -17.23
C ALA A 547 10.36 -32.03 -16.05
N GLY A 548 9.63 -33.15 -16.07
CA GLY A 548 9.75 -34.21 -15.06
C GLY A 548 11.07 -34.99 -15.09
N SER A 549 11.95 -34.76 -16.08
CA SER A 549 13.28 -35.37 -16.11
C SER A 549 14.32 -34.61 -15.27
N PHE A 550 14.00 -33.41 -14.81
CA PHE A 550 14.88 -32.64 -13.92
C PHE A 550 14.79 -33.16 -12.48
N PRO A 551 15.94 -33.31 -11.80
CA PRO A 551 15.98 -33.82 -10.44
C PRO A 551 15.34 -32.82 -9.47
N GLN A 552 14.25 -33.24 -8.85
CA GLN A 552 13.59 -32.47 -7.79
C GLN A 552 14.41 -32.55 -6.50
N TYR A 553 14.43 -31.46 -5.74
CA TYR A 553 15.10 -31.48 -4.44
C TYR A 553 14.38 -32.41 -3.46
N VAL A 554 15.16 -33.27 -2.81
CA VAL A 554 14.72 -34.13 -1.71
C VAL A 554 15.62 -33.86 -0.51
N THR A 555 15.02 -33.67 0.67
CA THR A 555 15.77 -33.42 1.91
C THR A 555 16.82 -34.51 2.16
N GLY A 556 18.07 -34.09 2.40
CA GLY A 556 19.20 -34.99 2.63
C GLY A 556 19.86 -35.54 1.36
N GLN A 557 19.40 -35.13 0.17
CA GLN A 557 20.04 -35.49 -1.10
C GLN A 557 21.41 -34.84 -1.23
N SER A 558 22.44 -35.68 -1.44
CA SER A 558 23.80 -35.24 -1.73
C SER A 558 23.91 -34.87 -3.21
N ALA A 559 24.39 -33.66 -3.48
CA ALA A 559 24.66 -33.20 -4.85
C ALA A 559 26.06 -33.64 -5.31
N PRO A 560 26.29 -33.76 -6.64
CA PRO A 560 27.62 -33.92 -7.18
C PRO A 560 28.54 -32.78 -6.75
N ALA A 561 29.80 -33.12 -6.43
CA ALA A 561 30.82 -32.11 -6.17
C ALA A 561 31.14 -31.35 -7.47
N PRO A 562 31.30 -30.01 -7.42
CA PRO A 562 31.76 -29.26 -8.57
C PRO A 562 33.18 -29.66 -8.95
N GLN A 563 33.54 -29.53 -10.22
CA GLN A 563 34.93 -29.78 -10.67
C GLN A 563 35.90 -28.71 -10.13
N SER A 564 35.39 -27.50 -9.83
CA SER A 564 36.17 -26.42 -9.24
C SER A 564 35.30 -25.56 -8.33
N SER A 565 35.84 -25.17 -7.19
CA SER A 565 35.28 -24.14 -6.29
C SER A 565 35.96 -22.79 -6.46
N ASP A 566 36.96 -22.69 -7.34
CA ASP A 566 37.74 -21.48 -7.55
C ASP A 566 36.99 -20.53 -8.48
N GLU A 567 37.03 -19.25 -8.11
CA GLU A 567 36.52 -18.18 -8.95
C GLU A 567 37.16 -18.23 -10.34
N PRO A 568 36.41 -18.04 -11.44
CA PRO A 568 37.01 -18.04 -12.77
C PRO A 568 38.04 -16.92 -12.91
N VAL A 569 39.03 -17.16 -13.76
CA VAL A 569 40.08 -16.18 -14.10
C VAL A 569 40.10 -16.00 -15.61
N PHE A 570 39.98 -14.75 -16.06
CA PHE A 570 40.16 -14.38 -17.46
C PHE A 570 41.63 -14.14 -17.73
N ARG A 571 42.21 -14.83 -18.71
CA ARG A 571 43.61 -14.68 -19.08
C ARG A 571 43.75 -13.73 -20.26
N MET A 572 44.65 -12.78 -20.14
CA MET A 572 44.94 -11.79 -21.18
C MET A 572 46.45 -11.59 -21.35
N PRO A 573 47.17 -12.65 -21.72
CA PRO A 573 48.62 -12.63 -21.89
C PRO A 573 49.03 -11.54 -22.88
N GLY A 574 50.06 -10.76 -22.52
CA GLY A 574 50.54 -9.65 -23.34
C GLY A 574 49.77 -8.34 -23.17
N ALA A 575 48.72 -8.29 -22.33
CA ALA A 575 48.09 -7.02 -22.01
C ALA A 575 49.03 -6.13 -21.16
N LEU A 576 48.95 -4.84 -21.45
CA LEU A 576 49.73 -3.78 -20.86
C LEU A 576 48.81 -2.78 -20.18
N GLY A 577 49.19 -2.36 -18.99
CA GLY A 577 48.52 -1.33 -18.21
C GLY A 577 49.49 -0.23 -17.80
N VAL A 578 48.95 0.91 -17.38
CA VAL A 578 49.71 1.96 -16.68
C VAL A 578 49.03 2.27 -15.38
N VAL A 579 49.79 2.30 -14.28
CA VAL A 579 49.30 2.68 -12.96
C VAL A 579 48.88 4.14 -12.97
N GLN A 580 47.60 4.39 -12.68
CA GLN A 580 47.02 5.73 -12.59
C GLN A 580 47.25 6.36 -11.23
N ALA A 581 46.86 7.64 -11.10
CA ALA A 581 46.83 8.33 -9.83
C ALA A 581 45.92 7.59 -8.85
N ASN A 582 46.43 7.35 -7.64
CA ASN A 582 45.74 6.58 -6.62
C ASN A 582 46.02 7.22 -5.25
N PRO A 583 45.13 7.03 -4.26
CA PRO A 583 45.21 7.71 -2.98
C PRO A 583 46.40 7.24 -2.10
N TYR A 584 47.04 6.12 -2.44
CA TYR A 584 48.12 5.51 -1.64
C TYR A 584 49.51 6.07 -1.95
N GLY A 585 49.69 6.82 -3.04
CA GLY A 585 51.00 7.28 -3.54
C GLY A 585 51.81 6.19 -4.28
N GLY A 586 51.54 4.92 -4.01
CA GLY A 586 51.94 3.76 -4.80
C GLY A 586 50.83 2.71 -4.71
N LEU A 587 50.43 2.13 -5.84
CA LEU A 587 49.29 1.21 -5.90
C LEU A 587 49.63 -0.08 -5.12
N PRO A 588 48.93 -0.39 -4.02
CA PRO A 588 49.22 -1.59 -3.24
C PRO A 588 48.95 -2.86 -4.05
N VAL A 589 49.74 -3.91 -3.77
CA VAL A 589 49.63 -5.21 -4.42
C VAL A 589 49.27 -6.26 -3.38
N TRP A 590 48.17 -6.97 -3.62
CA TRP A 590 47.65 -8.02 -2.75
C TRP A 590 47.96 -9.41 -3.29
N SER A 591 48.06 -10.40 -2.40
CA SER A 591 48.22 -11.79 -2.84
C SER A 591 46.93 -12.37 -3.44
N ASP A 592 45.78 -11.82 -3.04
CA ASP A 592 44.46 -12.25 -3.51
C ASP A 592 43.42 -11.11 -3.41
N PRO A 593 42.49 -10.99 -4.37
CA PRO A 593 41.36 -10.06 -4.35
C PRO A 593 40.52 -10.04 -3.07
N SER A 594 40.35 -11.17 -2.37
CA SER A 594 39.63 -11.20 -1.08
C SER A 594 40.37 -10.41 0.01
N GLN A 595 41.71 -10.53 0.05
CA GLN A 595 42.56 -9.74 0.92
C GLN A 595 42.44 -8.26 0.53
N GLY A 596 42.54 -7.97 -0.77
CA GLY A 596 42.36 -6.64 -1.32
C GLY A 596 41.03 -6.00 -0.92
N GLY A 597 39.92 -6.71 -1.11
CA GLY A 597 38.58 -6.23 -0.74
C GLY A 597 38.39 -5.91 0.73
N SER A 598 39.11 -6.58 1.63
CA SER A 598 39.06 -6.32 3.07
C SER A 598 39.95 -5.16 3.53
N GLN A 599 40.87 -4.70 2.68
CA GLN A 599 41.93 -3.75 3.03
C GLN A 599 41.96 -2.48 2.19
N MET A 600 41.46 -2.55 0.96
CA MET A 600 41.46 -1.42 0.05
C MET A 600 40.62 -0.28 0.61
N PHE A 601 41.13 0.93 0.47
CA PHE A 601 40.47 2.17 0.80
C PHE A 601 39.23 2.36 -0.10
N PRO A 602 38.02 2.37 0.49
CA PRO A 602 36.77 2.47 -0.26
C PRO A 602 36.43 3.92 -0.65
N GLY A 603 37.36 4.86 -0.51
CA GLY A 603 37.09 6.29 -0.55
C GLY A 603 36.77 6.87 0.83
N ASN A 604 36.60 8.20 0.89
CA ASN A 604 36.34 8.90 2.14
C ASN A 604 34.98 8.47 2.72
N LEU A 605 34.97 7.99 3.96
CA LEU A 605 33.72 7.64 4.67
C LEU A 605 33.35 8.71 5.70
N LYS A 606 32.09 9.12 5.72
CA LYS A 606 31.56 10.16 6.62
C LYS A 606 30.15 9.83 7.09
N MET A 607 29.66 10.62 8.05
CA MET A 607 28.30 10.47 8.58
C MET A 607 27.25 10.53 7.47
N GLY A 608 26.32 9.58 7.48
CA GLY A 608 25.30 9.40 6.44
C GLY A 608 25.66 8.34 5.39
N ASP A 609 26.94 7.98 5.26
CA ASP A 609 27.35 6.90 4.37
C ASP A 609 26.89 5.54 4.92
N SER A 610 26.70 4.57 4.02
CA SER A 610 26.42 3.19 4.40
C SER A 610 27.04 2.20 3.43
N GLY A 611 27.25 0.97 3.88
CA GLY A 611 27.79 -0.13 3.07
C GLY A 611 29.00 -0.82 3.70
N ASN A 612 29.66 -1.67 2.90
CA ASN A 612 30.72 -2.55 3.38
C ASN A 612 31.96 -1.79 3.90
N GLY A 613 32.32 -0.66 3.26
CA GLY A 613 33.42 0.19 3.73
C GLY A 613 33.20 0.70 5.15
N VAL A 614 31.96 1.12 5.47
CA VAL A 614 31.57 1.53 6.82
C VAL A 614 31.63 0.37 7.80
N LYS A 615 31.20 -0.82 7.37
CA LYS A 615 31.26 -2.03 8.20
C LYS A 615 32.70 -2.41 8.56
N LEU A 616 33.62 -2.36 7.59
CA LEU A 616 35.05 -2.59 7.79
C LEU A 616 35.65 -1.56 8.76
N LEU A 617 35.28 -0.27 8.61
CA LEU A 617 35.68 0.79 9.52
C LEU A 617 35.21 0.54 10.96
N GLN A 618 33.92 0.23 11.15
CA GLN A 618 33.36 -0.08 12.47
C GLN A 618 34.07 -1.27 13.12
N GLN A 619 34.33 -2.33 12.35
CA GLN A 619 35.10 -3.49 12.82
C GLN A 619 36.53 -3.11 13.23
N ALA A 620 37.21 -2.29 12.41
CA ALA A 620 38.57 -1.85 12.71
C ALA A 620 38.63 -0.97 13.97
N LEU A 621 37.70 -0.04 14.14
CA LEU A 621 37.58 0.79 15.36
C LEU A 621 37.30 -0.06 16.60
N ASN A 622 36.43 -1.06 16.50
CA ASN A 622 36.18 -1.99 17.60
C ASN A 622 37.44 -2.75 18.01
N ARG A 623 38.23 -3.22 17.04
CA ARG A 623 39.49 -3.92 17.32
C ARG A 623 40.57 -3.00 17.87
N ALA A 624 40.72 -1.80 17.29
CA ALA A 624 41.83 -0.90 17.61
C ALA A 624 41.62 -0.11 18.91
N SER A 625 40.36 0.19 19.28
CA SER A 625 40.07 1.05 20.43
C SER A 625 38.93 0.56 21.34
N GLY A 626 38.40 -0.65 21.13
CA GLY A 626 37.30 -1.17 21.95
C GLY A 626 36.01 -0.36 21.84
N ALA A 627 35.74 0.24 20.68
CA ALA A 627 34.69 1.25 20.50
C ALA A 627 33.24 0.76 20.77
N GLY A 628 33.00 -0.56 20.84
CA GLY A 628 31.68 -1.13 21.17
C GLY A 628 30.59 -0.84 20.13
N LEU A 629 30.97 -0.57 18.88
CA LEU A 629 30.04 -0.26 17.79
C LEU A 629 29.31 -1.52 17.31
N GLN A 630 28.03 -1.36 16.97
CA GLN A 630 27.35 -2.31 16.10
C GLN A 630 27.97 -2.24 14.69
N THR A 631 28.17 -3.39 14.06
CA THR A 631 28.78 -3.49 12.72
C THR A 631 27.70 -3.63 11.64
N ASP A 632 26.80 -2.65 11.64
CA ASP A 632 25.63 -2.59 10.73
C ASP A 632 25.95 -1.99 9.37
N GLY A 633 27.13 -1.41 9.19
CA GLY A 633 27.51 -0.72 7.96
C GLY A 633 26.80 0.62 7.77
N VAL A 634 26.25 1.24 8.82
CA VAL A 634 25.65 2.57 8.78
C VAL A 634 26.51 3.56 9.54
N PHE A 635 26.97 4.61 8.87
CA PHE A 635 27.85 5.60 9.47
C PHE A 635 27.02 6.62 10.24
N GLY A 636 26.67 6.27 11.47
CA GLY A 636 25.93 7.13 12.40
C GLY A 636 26.82 7.96 13.33
N GLN A 637 26.16 8.69 14.25
CA GLN A 637 26.84 9.53 15.25
C GLN A 637 27.81 8.75 16.14
N LEU A 638 27.49 7.50 16.49
CA LEU A 638 28.37 6.65 17.30
C LEU A 638 29.67 6.30 16.56
N THR A 639 29.56 5.94 15.28
CA THR A 639 30.73 5.69 14.41
C THR A 639 31.58 6.95 14.26
N GLN A 640 30.95 8.10 14.03
CA GLN A 640 31.67 9.38 13.94
C GLN A 640 32.42 9.72 15.23
N LYS A 641 31.77 9.57 16.40
CA LYS A 641 32.38 9.83 17.70
C LYS A 641 33.56 8.90 17.97
N ALA A 642 33.42 7.61 17.69
CA ALA A 642 34.49 6.64 17.84
C ALA A 642 35.68 6.96 16.93
N LEU A 643 35.41 7.36 15.68
CA LEU A 643 36.44 7.76 14.73
C LEU A 643 37.20 9.01 15.17
N VAL A 644 36.50 10.05 15.65
CA VAL A 644 37.12 11.27 16.18
C VAL A 644 38.04 10.94 17.37
N ALA A 645 37.58 10.09 18.30
CA ALA A 645 38.37 9.67 19.44
C ALA A 645 39.63 8.90 19.00
N TYR A 646 39.50 8.01 18.03
CA TYR A 646 40.64 7.29 17.45
C TYR A 646 41.64 8.26 16.80
N GLN A 647 41.16 9.20 15.98
CA GLN A 647 42.00 10.19 15.31
C GLN A 647 42.80 11.03 16.31
N GLN A 648 42.16 11.52 17.37
CA GLN A 648 42.82 12.27 18.44
C GLN A 648 43.90 11.43 19.15
N ALA A 649 43.59 10.17 19.46
CA ALA A 649 44.53 9.28 20.16
C ALA A 649 45.77 8.92 19.32
N HIS A 650 45.67 8.99 17.99
CA HIS A 650 46.74 8.60 17.06
C HIS A 650 47.40 9.79 16.35
N GLY A 651 47.16 11.02 16.82
CA GLY A 651 47.77 12.23 16.25
C GLY A 651 47.29 12.56 14.83
N LEU A 652 46.13 12.05 14.43
CA LEU A 652 45.50 12.34 13.14
C LEU A 652 44.55 13.54 13.27
N PRO A 653 44.27 14.29 12.16
CA PRO A 653 43.23 15.32 12.17
C PRO A 653 41.88 14.75 12.59
N ALA A 654 41.30 15.30 13.67
CA ALA A 654 40.05 14.84 14.28
C ALA A 654 38.81 15.32 13.51
N THR A 655 38.74 15.03 12.21
CA THR A 655 37.70 15.50 11.28
C THR A 655 36.39 14.73 11.41
N GLY A 656 36.43 13.53 11.98
CA GLY A 656 35.30 12.59 11.97
C GLY A 656 34.97 12.05 10.58
N VAL A 657 35.88 12.25 9.61
CA VAL A 657 35.85 11.65 8.27
C VAL A 657 36.99 10.64 8.20
N CYS A 658 36.70 9.42 7.74
CA CYS A 658 37.73 8.41 7.50
C CYS A 658 38.32 8.67 6.12
N ASP A 659 39.38 9.48 6.09
CA ASP A 659 40.22 9.68 4.91
C ASP A 659 41.26 8.58 4.74
N ILE A 660 42.03 8.61 3.65
CA ILE A 660 43.05 7.58 3.37
C ILE A 660 44.08 7.44 4.50
N ARG A 661 44.48 8.53 5.15
CA ARG A 661 45.46 8.50 6.25
C ARG A 661 44.89 7.79 7.46
N THR A 662 43.65 8.10 7.80
CA THR A 662 42.92 7.44 8.89
C THR A 662 42.69 5.97 8.57
N TRP A 663 42.30 5.67 7.33
CA TRP A 663 42.10 4.30 6.87
C TRP A 663 43.39 3.49 6.98
N GLN A 664 44.51 3.98 6.45
CA GLN A 664 45.81 3.28 6.50
C GLN A 664 46.34 3.10 7.94
N SER A 665 45.97 3.98 8.86
CA SER A 665 46.28 3.83 10.29
C SER A 665 45.50 2.68 10.95
N LEU A 666 44.26 2.43 10.51
CA LEU A 666 43.37 1.39 11.03
C LEU A 666 43.52 0.05 10.30
N ILE A 667 43.75 0.11 8.99
CA ILE A 667 43.73 -0.98 8.02
C ILE A 667 44.91 -0.73 7.06
N PRO A 668 46.13 -1.14 7.44
CA PRO A 668 47.32 -0.87 6.65
C PRO A 668 47.31 -1.65 5.34
N ALA A 669 47.70 -0.98 4.25
CA ALA A 669 47.92 -1.62 2.96
C ALA A 669 49.20 -2.49 2.98
N PRO A 670 49.34 -3.47 2.08
CA PRO A 670 50.57 -4.22 1.89
C PRO A 670 51.79 -3.33 1.66
N ALA A 671 52.96 -3.78 2.13
CA ALA A 671 54.21 -3.04 1.93
C ALA A 671 54.64 -2.98 0.45
N GLN A 672 54.26 -3.99 -0.34
CA GLN A 672 54.52 -4.03 -1.77
C GLN A 672 53.53 -3.11 -2.50
N SER A 673 54.06 -2.16 -3.25
CA SER A 673 53.28 -1.25 -4.08
C SER A 673 54.00 -0.93 -5.38
N ILE A 674 53.24 -0.49 -6.39
CA ILE A 674 53.75 -0.11 -7.71
C ILE A 674 53.61 1.41 -7.85
N PRO A 675 54.69 2.15 -8.17
CA PRO A 675 54.62 3.60 -8.34
C PRO A 675 53.65 4.03 -9.44
N GLN A 676 53.00 5.18 -9.26
CA GLN A 676 52.18 5.81 -10.30
C GLN A 676 52.98 6.03 -11.59
N GLY A 677 52.34 5.83 -12.74
CA GLY A 677 52.95 5.99 -14.08
C GLY A 677 53.76 4.77 -14.53
N THR A 678 53.97 3.77 -13.66
CA THR A 678 54.65 2.53 -14.03
C THR A 678 53.83 1.76 -15.05
N GLN A 679 54.47 1.33 -16.14
CA GLN A 679 53.88 0.37 -17.06
C GLN A 679 53.94 -1.03 -16.43
N VAL A 680 52.82 -1.73 -16.46
CA VAL A 680 52.68 -3.07 -15.88
C VAL A 680 52.24 -4.06 -16.94
N MET A 681 52.71 -5.30 -16.84
CA MET A 681 52.05 -6.41 -17.52
C MET A 681 50.76 -6.71 -16.77
N VAL A 682 49.67 -6.94 -17.49
CA VAL A 682 48.42 -7.43 -16.92
C VAL A 682 48.13 -8.77 -17.60
N ASP A 683 48.27 -9.88 -16.89
CA ASP A 683 48.14 -11.22 -17.49
C ASP A 683 46.81 -11.88 -17.13
N GLN A 684 46.14 -11.43 -16.06
CA GLN A 684 44.86 -11.95 -15.63
C GLN A 684 43.92 -10.87 -15.14
N ALA A 685 42.63 -11.09 -15.36
CA ALA A 685 41.54 -10.39 -14.70
C ALA A 685 40.63 -11.40 -14.01
N ARG A 686 40.11 -11.05 -12.85
CA ARG A 686 38.98 -11.76 -12.26
C ARG A 686 38.10 -10.79 -11.50
N MET A 687 36.91 -11.24 -11.16
CA MET A 687 36.10 -10.55 -10.18
C MET A 687 36.65 -10.88 -8.79
N GLY A 688 36.22 -10.14 -7.80
CA GLY A 688 36.45 -10.45 -6.42
C GLY A 688 35.29 -9.88 -5.63
N MET A 689 34.92 -10.52 -4.53
CA MET A 689 33.81 -10.06 -3.71
C MET A 689 34.30 -9.09 -2.63
N VAL A 690 33.94 -7.81 -2.76
CA VAL A 690 34.12 -6.81 -1.71
C VAL A 690 32.81 -6.67 -0.95
N GLY A 691 32.66 -7.43 0.13
CA GLY A 691 31.36 -7.65 0.75
C GLY A 691 30.46 -8.41 -0.22
N ASN A 692 29.31 -7.83 -0.60
CA ASN A 692 28.38 -8.44 -1.55
C ASN A 692 28.52 -7.86 -2.98
N LEU A 693 29.61 -7.12 -3.24
CA LEU A 693 29.85 -6.47 -4.52
C LEU A 693 30.91 -7.22 -5.33
N PRO A 694 30.63 -7.61 -6.58
CA PRO A 694 31.68 -8.00 -7.50
C PRO A 694 32.46 -6.75 -7.91
N THR A 695 33.74 -6.77 -7.64
CA THR A 695 34.73 -5.75 -8.00
C THR A 695 35.72 -6.38 -8.96
N GLU A 696 36.11 -5.65 -10.01
CA GLU A 696 37.08 -6.15 -10.97
C GLU A 696 38.52 -5.97 -10.46
N TRP A 697 39.32 -7.02 -10.55
CA TRP A 697 40.72 -7.06 -10.12
C TRP A 697 41.64 -7.47 -11.26
N TYR A 698 42.82 -6.87 -11.31
CA TYR A 698 43.86 -7.22 -12.27
C TYR A 698 45.06 -7.82 -11.57
N HIS A 699 45.55 -8.94 -12.09
CA HIS A 699 46.86 -9.45 -11.71
C HIS A 699 47.90 -8.74 -12.58
N VAL A 700 48.91 -8.19 -11.92
CA VAL A 700 49.94 -7.37 -12.56
C VAL A 700 51.34 -7.84 -12.20
N THR A 701 52.28 -7.61 -13.11
CA THR A 701 53.71 -7.80 -12.85
C THR A 701 54.51 -6.59 -13.31
N ALA A 702 55.33 -6.03 -12.41
CA ALA A 702 56.23 -4.90 -12.71
C ALA A 702 57.39 -4.83 -11.71
N GLY A 703 58.62 -4.64 -12.20
CA GLY A 703 59.78 -4.36 -11.33
C GLY A 703 60.06 -5.40 -10.24
N GLY A 704 59.74 -6.68 -10.48
CA GLY A 704 59.89 -7.77 -9.50
C GLY A 704 58.72 -7.91 -8.51
N VAL A 705 57.69 -7.05 -8.61
CA VAL A 705 56.43 -7.17 -7.85
C VAL A 705 55.40 -7.88 -8.73
N SER A 706 54.67 -8.84 -8.13
CA SER A 706 53.57 -9.55 -8.79
C SER A 706 52.42 -9.77 -7.82
N GLY A 707 51.19 -9.55 -8.28
CA GLY A 707 49.99 -9.81 -7.49
C GLY A 707 48.78 -9.03 -8.00
N TRP A 708 47.73 -9.00 -7.20
CA TRP A 708 46.44 -8.42 -7.56
C TRP A 708 46.33 -6.96 -7.14
N VAL A 709 45.74 -6.14 -7.99
CA VAL A 709 45.48 -4.73 -7.75
C VAL A 709 44.04 -4.39 -8.12
N ASP A 710 43.50 -3.35 -7.48
CA ASP A 710 42.21 -2.78 -7.85
C ASP A 710 42.30 -2.23 -9.28
N SER A 711 41.44 -2.73 -10.16
CA SER A 711 41.41 -2.38 -11.58
C SER A 711 41.15 -0.88 -11.81
N ALA A 712 40.47 -0.20 -10.87
CA ALA A 712 40.17 1.23 -10.95
C ALA A 712 41.40 2.12 -11.13
N TYR A 713 42.59 1.62 -10.76
CA TYR A 713 43.85 2.36 -10.86
C TYR A 713 44.76 1.87 -11.99
N ILE A 714 44.25 1.07 -12.94
CA ILE A 714 45.01 0.61 -14.10
C ILE A 714 44.34 1.07 -15.40
N ALA A 715 45.06 1.86 -16.20
CA ALA A 715 44.66 2.16 -17.58
C ALA A 715 45.20 1.09 -18.52
N LEU A 716 44.33 0.20 -19.03
CA LEU A 716 44.71 -0.75 -20.08
C LEU A 716 45.10 0.00 -21.37
N LYS A 717 46.13 -0.50 -22.07
CA LYS A 717 46.72 0.17 -23.25
C LYS A 717 46.45 -0.54 -24.56
N ASN A 718 46.44 -1.86 -24.55
CA ASN A 718 46.36 -2.70 -25.74
C ASN A 718 45.29 -3.79 -25.60
N VAL A 719 44.28 -3.55 -24.77
CA VAL A 719 43.11 -4.41 -24.60
C VAL A 719 41.91 -3.75 -25.26
N TYR A 720 41.21 -4.51 -26.09
CA TYR A 720 40.11 -4.03 -26.91
C TYR A 720 38.92 -4.96 -26.80
N ARG A 721 37.72 -4.40 -26.92
CA ARG A 721 36.48 -5.13 -27.14
C ARG A 721 36.30 -5.40 -28.63
N VAL A 722 35.99 -6.64 -28.97
CA VAL A 722 35.63 -7.03 -30.35
C VAL A 722 34.17 -6.69 -30.58
N MET A 723 33.88 -5.66 -31.36
CA MET A 723 32.50 -5.22 -31.62
C MET A 723 32.08 -5.67 -33.02
N SER A 724 31.11 -6.58 -33.09
CA SER A 724 30.58 -7.09 -34.35
C SER A 724 29.72 -6.08 -35.09
N SER A 725 29.74 -6.13 -36.42
CA SER A 725 28.84 -5.40 -37.32
C SER A 725 27.60 -6.20 -37.74
N GLY A 726 27.47 -7.46 -37.31
CA GLY A 726 26.35 -8.34 -37.69
C GLY A 726 26.10 -9.53 -36.78
N SER A 727 26.99 -10.54 -36.76
CA SER A 727 26.81 -11.78 -35.98
C SER A 727 27.26 -11.63 -34.52
N SER A 728 26.59 -12.29 -33.57
CA SER A 728 27.04 -12.32 -32.17
C SER A 728 28.42 -12.98 -31.98
N MET A 729 28.81 -13.90 -32.87
CA MET A 729 30.08 -14.62 -32.78
C MET A 729 31.03 -14.21 -33.90
N ILE A 730 32.28 -13.94 -33.53
CA ILE A 730 33.35 -13.52 -34.43
C ILE A 730 34.40 -14.63 -34.49
N ASN A 731 34.74 -15.08 -35.71
CA ASN A 731 35.79 -16.07 -35.93
C ASN A 731 37.17 -15.48 -35.65
N LEU A 732 38.01 -16.27 -34.99
CA LEU A 732 39.45 -16.04 -34.86
C LEU A 732 40.18 -16.98 -35.82
N TYR A 733 40.85 -16.42 -36.83
CA TYR A 733 41.55 -17.19 -37.86
C TYR A 733 43.02 -17.41 -37.49
N SER A 734 43.60 -18.53 -37.94
CA SER A 734 45.02 -18.86 -37.73
C SER A 734 46.00 -18.05 -38.60
N ALA A 735 45.49 -17.40 -39.64
CA ALA A 735 46.23 -16.52 -40.55
C ALA A 735 45.29 -15.41 -41.05
N PRO A 736 45.81 -14.28 -41.59
CA PRO A 736 44.98 -13.19 -42.12
C PRO A 736 44.34 -13.55 -43.47
N SER A 737 43.51 -14.59 -43.48
CA SER A 737 42.76 -15.08 -44.64
C SER A 737 41.45 -15.74 -44.20
N ARG A 738 40.36 -15.49 -44.93
CA ARG A 738 39.06 -16.14 -44.70
C ARG A 738 39.05 -17.63 -45.00
N SER A 739 40.04 -18.11 -45.75
CA SER A 739 40.24 -19.54 -46.02
C SER A 739 41.11 -20.24 -44.97
N ALA A 740 41.66 -19.49 -44.01
CA ALA A 740 42.47 -20.06 -42.94
C ALA A 740 41.59 -20.82 -41.95
N GLN A 741 42.23 -21.66 -41.13
CA GLN A 741 41.55 -22.39 -40.07
C GLN A 741 40.99 -21.41 -39.04
N VAL A 742 39.73 -21.61 -38.64
CA VAL A 742 39.15 -20.94 -37.47
C VAL A 742 39.68 -21.65 -36.22
N LEU A 743 40.48 -20.93 -35.43
CA LEU A 743 41.05 -21.41 -34.17
C LEU A 743 40.01 -21.44 -33.06
N SER A 744 39.20 -20.39 -32.97
CA SER A 744 38.14 -20.24 -31.97
C SER A 744 37.15 -19.15 -32.41
N LYS A 745 36.15 -18.88 -31.57
CA LYS A 745 35.22 -17.76 -31.73
C LYS A 745 35.15 -16.96 -30.45
N VAL A 746 34.96 -15.65 -30.59
CA VAL A 746 34.69 -14.73 -29.47
C VAL A 746 33.33 -14.10 -29.67
N HIS A 747 32.65 -13.79 -28.57
CA HIS A 747 31.37 -13.11 -28.61
C HIS A 747 31.58 -11.60 -28.79
N SER A 748 30.63 -10.92 -29.44
CA SER A 748 30.67 -9.47 -29.58
C SER A 748 30.66 -8.82 -28.20
N GLY A 749 31.64 -7.97 -27.93
CA GLY A 749 31.90 -7.33 -26.64
C GLY A 749 33.07 -7.94 -25.87
N ASP A 750 33.53 -9.14 -26.23
CA ASP A 750 34.62 -9.84 -25.56
C ASP A 750 35.96 -9.13 -25.74
N TRP A 751 36.80 -9.24 -24.72
CA TRP A 751 38.12 -8.63 -24.70
C TRP A 751 39.15 -9.45 -25.46
N VAL A 752 40.01 -8.75 -26.20
CA VAL A 752 41.19 -9.28 -26.87
C VAL A 752 42.37 -8.36 -26.64
N VAL A 753 43.57 -8.92 -26.69
CA VAL A 753 44.81 -8.15 -26.63
C VAL A 753 45.32 -7.94 -28.05
N SER A 754 45.74 -6.73 -28.40
CA SER A 754 46.29 -6.44 -29.73
C SER A 754 47.39 -5.40 -29.66
N LEU A 755 48.58 -5.75 -30.16
CA LEU A 755 49.69 -4.79 -30.31
C LEU A 755 49.49 -3.87 -31.51
N ASN A 756 48.75 -4.33 -32.53
CA ASN A 756 48.50 -3.62 -33.78
C ASN A 756 46.99 -3.65 -34.09
N PRO A 757 46.17 -2.81 -33.42
CA PRO A 757 44.71 -2.85 -33.54
C PRO A 757 44.18 -2.33 -34.88
N THR A 758 45.07 -1.81 -35.75
CA THR A 758 44.71 -1.31 -37.07
C THR A 758 44.73 -2.47 -38.07
N PRO A 759 43.69 -2.61 -38.93
CA PRO A 759 43.67 -3.67 -39.93
C PRO A 759 44.87 -3.62 -40.88
N ALA A 760 45.50 -4.78 -41.08
CA ALA A 760 46.48 -5.04 -42.12
C ALA A 760 45.96 -6.17 -43.02
N ASN A 761 45.93 -5.95 -44.33
CA ASN A 761 45.36 -6.91 -45.31
C ASN A 761 43.91 -7.33 -45.01
N GLY A 762 43.12 -6.45 -44.40
CA GLY A 762 41.72 -6.72 -44.02
C GLY A 762 41.55 -7.50 -42.73
N PHE A 763 42.61 -7.76 -41.97
CA PHE A 763 42.57 -8.46 -40.69
C PHE A 763 43.26 -7.68 -39.58
N ILE A 764 42.81 -7.87 -38.35
CA ILE A 764 43.41 -7.31 -37.13
C ILE A 764 44.08 -8.44 -36.36
N GLU A 765 45.36 -8.29 -36.05
CA GLU A 765 46.10 -9.27 -35.26
C GLU A 765 45.75 -9.16 -33.78
N VAL A 766 45.46 -10.28 -33.14
CA VAL A 766 45.15 -10.37 -31.72
C VAL A 766 45.96 -11.50 -31.06
N GLN A 767 46.28 -11.33 -29.78
CA GLN A 767 46.74 -12.41 -28.93
C GLN A 767 45.52 -13.07 -28.28
N PHE A 768 45.37 -14.36 -28.52
CA PHE A 768 44.24 -15.17 -28.06
C PHE A 768 44.73 -16.28 -27.14
N VAL A 769 43.97 -16.55 -26.09
CA VAL A 769 44.11 -17.74 -25.27
C VAL A 769 42.72 -18.33 -25.07
N ASP A 770 42.59 -19.65 -25.27
CA ASP A 770 41.33 -20.34 -25.09
C ASP A 770 40.94 -20.35 -23.60
N GLN A 771 39.97 -19.54 -23.22
CA GLN A 771 39.51 -19.41 -21.83
C GLN A 771 38.87 -20.71 -21.30
N SER A 772 38.41 -21.60 -22.19
CA SER A 772 37.83 -22.87 -21.80
C SER A 772 38.86 -23.93 -21.39
N GLN A 773 40.14 -23.70 -21.69
CA GLN A 773 41.23 -24.65 -21.50
C GLN A 773 42.30 -24.09 -20.55
N PRO A 774 42.31 -24.44 -19.25
CA PRO A 774 43.24 -23.88 -18.26
C PRO A 774 44.74 -24.03 -18.59
N SER A 775 45.12 -24.99 -19.45
CA SER A 775 46.50 -25.20 -19.89
C SER A 775 46.83 -24.61 -21.26
N ALA A 776 45.87 -23.96 -21.94
CA ALA A 776 46.08 -23.40 -23.27
C ALA A 776 47.17 -22.31 -23.25
N SER A 777 48.10 -22.44 -24.19
CA SER A 777 49.12 -21.41 -24.43
C SER A 777 48.55 -20.27 -25.26
N PRO A 778 49.04 -19.02 -25.08
CA PRO A 778 48.67 -17.91 -25.93
C PRO A 778 49.08 -18.18 -27.39
N VAL A 779 48.24 -17.80 -28.34
CA VAL A 779 48.49 -17.89 -29.78
C VAL A 779 48.16 -16.57 -30.46
N THR A 780 48.85 -16.30 -31.57
CA THR A 780 48.47 -15.20 -32.46
C THR A 780 47.28 -15.64 -33.32
N ALA A 781 46.25 -14.81 -33.39
CA ALA A 781 45.06 -15.03 -34.20
C ALA A 781 44.66 -13.74 -34.93
N TYR A 782 43.73 -13.87 -35.88
CA TYR A 782 43.34 -12.77 -36.75
C TYR A 782 41.82 -12.60 -36.78
N VAL A 783 41.36 -11.36 -36.57
CA VAL A 783 39.95 -10.95 -36.67
C VAL A 783 39.72 -10.33 -38.05
N ASP A 784 38.68 -10.74 -38.77
CA ASP A 784 38.29 -10.12 -40.03
C ASP A 784 37.72 -8.70 -39.80
N ALA A 785 38.41 -7.68 -40.32
CA ALA A 785 38.04 -6.28 -40.11
C ALA A 785 36.72 -5.87 -40.79
N SER A 786 36.19 -6.70 -41.70
CA SER A 786 34.85 -6.50 -42.26
C SER A 786 33.73 -7.03 -41.35
N ALA A 787 34.05 -7.97 -40.45
CA ALA A 787 33.09 -8.60 -39.55
C ALA A 787 33.05 -7.91 -38.18
N ALA A 788 34.16 -7.33 -37.73
CA ALA A 788 34.24 -6.66 -36.44
C ALA A 788 35.29 -5.55 -36.41
N GLN A 789 35.11 -4.63 -35.47
CA GLN A 789 36.08 -3.59 -35.13
C GLN A 789 36.58 -3.76 -33.70
N LEU A 790 37.78 -3.27 -33.42
CA LEU A 790 38.32 -3.22 -32.06
C LEU A 790 38.06 -1.85 -31.44
N VAL A 791 37.41 -1.85 -30.27
CA VAL A 791 37.16 -0.64 -29.47
C VAL A 791 37.97 -0.73 -28.19
N ALA A 792 38.80 0.26 -27.88
CA ALA A 792 39.64 0.23 -26.68
C ALA A 792 38.77 0.05 -25.42
N VAL A 793 39.18 -0.83 -24.51
CA VAL A 793 38.53 -0.95 -23.20
C VAL A 793 38.75 0.37 -22.45
N PRO A 794 37.68 1.08 -22.04
CA PRO A 794 37.84 2.30 -21.28
C PRO A 794 38.49 2.01 -19.92
N ALA A 795 39.17 3.00 -19.35
CA ALA A 795 39.59 2.89 -17.95
C ALA A 795 38.34 2.63 -17.08
N PRO A 796 38.41 1.74 -16.07
CA PRO A 796 37.29 1.51 -15.19
C PRO A 796 36.87 2.84 -14.55
N THR A 797 35.57 3.14 -14.61
CA THR A 797 35.02 4.34 -13.96
C THR A 797 34.93 4.04 -12.47
N GLY A 798 35.85 4.60 -11.68
CA GLY A 798 35.94 4.33 -10.25
C GLY A 798 34.64 4.64 -9.52
N ASN A 799 33.94 3.58 -9.11
CA ASN A 799 32.95 3.54 -8.03
C ASN A 799 32.69 2.08 -7.64
#